data_AF-A0A9E1HLC7-F1
#
_entry.id   AF-A0A9E1HLC7-F1
#
_cell.length_a   1.000
_cell.length_b   1.000
_cell.length_c   1.000
_cell.angle_alpha   90.00
_cell.angle_beta   90.00
_cell.angle_gamma   90.00
#
_symmetry.space_group_name_H-M   'P 1'
#
loop_
_entity.id
_entity.type
_entity.pdbx_description
1 polymer ?
#
loop_
_entity_poly.entity_id
_entity_poly.type
_entity_poly.pdbx_seq_one_letter_code
_entity_poly.pdbx_strand_id
1 'polypeptide(L)'
;IVFDYVSYAKINKILVGPGRGSAAGSLVAYVLGITNIDPLKYNLVFERFLNEERVSMPDIDIDFQDDRRDEIVEYVTNKYGQEHVGQIVTFSTYGPKVAIKDLGKVLKIALPRLELLAKNIPTGPKNRKSAKEVYETSYNFQSMVNRDLALRRIMPSVFIVEKLPRNISTHAAGVVLSNDRLNQVVPLTRGPNNGIVTQYSKDYIEDVGLLKMDFLGLKNLTIIDYILKDIEKNDGRKININEIELNDKKTFQLISRGDTFGIFQLESPGMKNLLIKMQCNCLDDLIAAIALFRPGPMANIPAYIARKKGEEPVTYPLDCLKPILSSTYGIIIYQEQIMQVAQRVAGFSLAKADILRKAMSDKIVSLMASMKTEFINGGVANGFSESEAVGIFELIEKFANYGFNKAHSVAYGYVAYWLAYLKANYPLEFFSALLSNEQSSDSNKINCIQEGKKYGVKILPPSINYSTDRFKVEDGNIRYSLLAIKNVGYAGYQAIVQEREKGLFKDVFDFISRMESSKLNSKMIDSLIMAGAFDEFELNRSTIKYNLSHIMEYAQLKNMIGIDEPPILTIVKDNRMKVLEEEKLVLGVYLSMHPIALIKQNLNLKIISVSELHNNIDKYVTIVMAISRVKAIVDKKGQEMCFVDGYDETGEIDGVVFANNYQTLKNVLVRGDICLIEGQVKFRDKLSLVIYQAKKVR
;
A
#
# COMPACT_ATOMS: atom_id res chain seq x y z
N ILE A 1 26.40 -0.91 18.37
CA ILE A 1 24.97 -1.28 18.48
C ILE A 1 24.33 -1.41 17.10
N VAL A 2 24.22 -0.33 16.30
CA VAL A 2 23.54 -0.40 14.98
C VAL A 2 24.15 -1.42 14.02
N PHE A 3 25.47 -1.36 13.81
CA PHE A 3 26.20 -2.35 13.01
C PHE A 3 25.90 -3.79 13.42
N ASP A 4 25.75 -4.05 14.73
CA ASP A 4 25.62 -5.38 15.28
C ASP A 4 24.28 -6.03 14.92
N TYR A 5 23.15 -5.36 15.18
CA TYR A 5 21.84 -5.92 14.83
C TYR A 5 21.61 -5.94 13.31
N VAL A 6 22.19 -5.01 12.54
CA VAL A 6 22.14 -5.06 11.07
C VAL A 6 22.95 -6.24 10.54
N SER A 7 24.13 -6.49 11.10
CA SER A 7 24.95 -7.66 10.76
C SER A 7 24.23 -8.96 11.11
N TYR A 8 23.60 -9.04 12.28
CA TYR A 8 22.76 -10.17 12.67
C TYR A 8 21.63 -10.41 11.65
N ALA A 9 20.93 -9.35 11.25
CA ALA A 9 19.87 -9.44 10.24
C ALA A 9 20.42 -10.03 8.92
N LYS A 10 21.51 -9.48 8.40
CA LYS A 10 22.14 -9.94 7.15
C LYS A 10 22.60 -11.40 7.23
N ILE A 11 23.24 -11.82 8.33
CA ILE A 11 23.69 -13.19 8.56
C ILE A 11 22.49 -14.17 8.59
N ASN A 12 21.40 -13.78 9.25
CA ASN A 12 20.17 -14.58 9.37
C ASN A 12 19.23 -14.42 8.16
N LYS A 13 19.74 -13.89 7.05
CA LYS A 13 19.01 -13.69 5.79
C LYS A 13 17.71 -12.89 6.00
N ILE A 14 17.78 -11.88 6.85
CA ILE A 14 16.72 -10.89 7.03
C ILE A 14 17.04 -9.71 6.13
N LEU A 15 16.16 -9.40 5.18
CA LEU A 15 16.38 -8.28 4.29
C LEU A 15 16.35 -6.96 5.07
N VAL A 16 17.35 -6.15 4.80
CA VAL A 16 17.54 -4.80 5.36
C VAL A 16 17.45 -3.82 4.21
N GLY A 17 16.71 -2.74 4.40
CA GLY A 17 16.61 -1.66 3.42
C GLY A 17 17.97 -1.03 3.12
N PRO A 18 18.12 -0.39 1.95
CA PRO A 18 19.40 0.19 1.54
C PRO A 18 19.82 1.39 2.40
N GLY A 19 18.90 1.95 3.18
CA GLY A 19 19.11 3.04 4.12
C GLY A 19 17.87 3.89 4.25
N ARG A 20 17.83 4.78 5.25
CA ARG A 20 16.75 5.73 5.44
C ARG A 20 17.27 7.02 6.06
N GLY A 21 16.69 8.14 5.64
CA GLY A 21 17.04 9.45 6.20
C GLY A 21 18.46 9.84 5.80
N SER A 22 19.13 10.60 6.67
CA SER A 22 20.50 11.06 6.42
C SER A 22 21.55 9.96 6.58
N ALA A 23 21.25 8.83 7.23
CA ALA A 23 22.26 7.81 7.55
C ALA A 23 22.98 7.28 6.30
N ALA A 24 22.30 7.26 5.14
CA ALA A 24 22.88 6.89 3.85
C ALA A 24 23.95 7.87 3.33
N GLY A 25 24.10 9.05 3.93
CA GLY A 25 25.20 9.99 3.64
C GLY A 25 26.53 9.64 4.32
N SER A 26 26.56 8.62 5.19
CA SER A 26 27.78 8.22 5.91
C SER A 26 28.54 7.11 5.18
N LEU A 27 29.78 7.41 4.79
CA LEU A 27 30.69 6.41 4.22
C LEU A 27 31.02 5.32 5.24
N VAL A 28 31.12 5.68 6.52
CA VAL A 28 31.33 4.71 7.60
C VAL A 28 30.14 3.75 7.70
N ALA A 29 28.91 4.27 7.62
CA ALA A 29 27.72 3.42 7.63
C ALA A 29 27.67 2.48 6.42
N TYR A 30 28.09 2.95 5.25
CA TYR A 30 28.18 2.13 4.04
C TYR A 30 29.24 1.03 4.15
N VAL A 31 30.46 1.36 4.58
CA VAL A 31 31.57 0.38 4.73
C VAL A 31 31.26 -0.69 5.78
N LEU A 32 30.59 -0.30 6.88
CA LEU A 32 30.11 -1.23 7.90
C LEU A 32 28.89 -2.04 7.44
N GLY A 33 28.30 -1.73 6.27
CA GLY A 33 27.09 -2.37 5.78
C GLY A 33 25.84 -2.04 6.61
N ILE A 34 25.83 -0.93 7.34
CA ILE A 34 24.60 -0.38 7.95
C ILE A 34 23.67 0.14 6.84
N THR A 35 24.25 0.77 5.83
CA THR A 35 23.56 1.19 4.60
C THR A 35 24.18 0.47 3.40
N ASN A 36 23.43 0.34 2.31
CA ASN A 36 23.90 -0.28 1.06
C ASN A 36 24.04 0.75 -0.08
N ILE A 37 23.94 2.04 0.23
CA ILE A 37 24.11 3.14 -0.73
C ILE A 37 25.52 3.70 -0.61
N ASP A 38 26.26 3.70 -1.72
CA ASP A 38 27.54 4.40 -1.82
C ASP A 38 27.30 5.93 -1.81
N PRO A 39 27.68 6.65 -0.72
CA PRO A 39 27.43 8.07 -0.61
C PRO A 39 28.25 8.90 -1.60
N LEU A 40 29.44 8.44 -2.01
CA LEU A 40 30.32 9.17 -2.91
C LEU A 40 29.76 9.18 -4.33
N LYS A 41 29.24 8.03 -4.79
CA LYS A 41 28.57 7.90 -6.10
C LYS A 41 27.44 8.91 -6.29
N TYR A 42 26.67 9.20 -5.23
CA TYR A 42 25.51 10.08 -5.29
C TYR A 42 25.78 11.49 -4.74
N ASN A 43 27.04 11.83 -4.41
CA ASN A 43 27.43 13.09 -3.79
C ASN A 43 26.59 13.41 -2.53
N LEU A 44 26.37 12.40 -1.69
CA LEU A 44 25.68 12.56 -0.41
C LEU A 44 26.63 13.15 0.62
N VAL A 45 26.09 13.96 1.53
CA VAL A 45 26.90 14.77 2.46
C VAL A 45 26.81 14.20 3.88
N PHE A 46 27.95 13.92 4.49
CA PHE A 46 28.05 13.35 5.84
C PHE A 46 27.57 14.33 6.92
N GLU A 47 27.86 15.61 6.77
CA GLU A 47 27.52 16.66 7.73
C GLU A 47 26.00 16.85 7.88
N ARG A 48 25.22 16.39 6.89
CA ARG A 48 23.76 16.34 7.00
C ARG A 48 23.27 15.23 7.92
N PHE A 49 24.10 14.21 8.15
CA PHE A 49 23.85 13.14 9.11
C PHE A 49 24.35 13.52 10.50
N LEU A 50 25.64 13.81 10.61
CA LEU A 50 26.28 14.17 11.86
C LEU A 50 27.06 15.46 11.67
N ASN A 51 26.71 16.48 12.44
CA ASN A 51 27.28 17.82 12.31
C ASN A 51 28.06 18.15 13.58
N GLU A 52 29.37 18.38 13.47
CA GLU A 52 30.25 18.67 14.61
C GLU A 52 29.88 19.97 15.33
N GLU A 53 29.32 20.95 14.60
CA GLU A 53 28.84 22.22 15.17
C GLU A 53 27.47 22.07 15.87
N ARG A 54 26.84 20.89 15.83
CA ARG A 54 25.56 20.58 16.49
C ARG A 54 25.69 19.36 17.40
N VAL A 55 25.67 19.60 18.71
CA VAL A 55 25.59 18.52 19.71
C VAL A 55 24.17 17.94 19.72
N SER A 56 23.90 17.02 18.81
CA SER A 56 22.66 16.23 18.76
C SER A 56 23.01 14.77 18.50
N MET A 57 22.33 13.85 19.19
CA MET A 57 22.50 12.42 18.93
C MET A 57 22.04 12.08 17.50
N PRO A 58 22.81 11.29 16.72
CA PRO A 58 22.37 10.86 15.41
C PRO A 58 21.25 9.83 15.51
N ASP A 59 20.18 10.04 14.78
CA ASP A 59 19.09 9.08 14.63
C ASP A 59 19.35 8.18 13.41
N ILE A 60 19.39 6.87 13.61
CA ILE A 60 19.61 5.88 12.55
C ILE A 60 18.40 4.94 12.50
N ASP A 61 17.46 5.29 11.62
CA ASP A 61 16.31 4.45 11.29
C ASP A 61 16.71 3.35 10.31
N ILE A 62 16.32 2.11 10.59
CA ILE A 62 16.56 0.96 9.70
C ILE A 62 15.24 0.29 9.34
N ASP A 63 15.04 0.08 8.04
CA ASP A 63 13.94 -0.71 7.49
C ASP A 63 14.32 -2.19 7.43
N PHE A 64 13.52 -3.06 8.03
CA PHE A 64 13.62 -4.51 7.94
C PHE A 64 12.39 -5.08 7.23
N GLN A 65 12.47 -6.31 6.75
CA GLN A 65 11.26 -7.03 6.33
C GLN A 65 10.25 -7.11 7.49
N ASP A 66 8.99 -6.84 7.19
CA ASP A 66 7.92 -6.61 8.17
C ASP A 66 7.61 -7.86 9.01
N ASP A 67 7.56 -9.01 8.34
CA ASP A 67 7.24 -10.32 8.90
C ASP A 67 8.32 -10.91 9.81
N ARG A 68 9.56 -10.43 9.73
CA ARG A 68 10.70 -10.89 10.57
C ARG A 68 11.35 -9.77 11.37
N ARG A 69 10.72 -8.60 11.46
CA ARG A 69 11.21 -7.45 12.23
C ARG A 69 11.29 -7.77 13.73
N ASP A 70 10.34 -8.54 14.24
CA ASP A 70 10.30 -8.88 15.67
C ASP A 70 11.45 -9.82 16.08
N GLU A 71 12.01 -10.63 15.16
CA GLU A 71 13.24 -11.41 15.43
C GLU A 71 14.44 -10.51 15.75
N ILE A 72 14.50 -9.31 15.15
CA ILE A 72 15.56 -8.32 15.45
C ILE A 72 15.35 -7.70 16.81
N VAL A 73 14.10 -7.36 17.16
CA VAL A 73 13.76 -6.83 18.48
C VAL A 73 14.09 -7.86 19.56
N GLU A 74 13.75 -9.13 19.33
CA GLU A 74 14.09 -10.23 20.23
C GLU A 74 15.61 -10.40 20.36
N TYR A 75 16.37 -10.38 19.26
CA TYR A 75 17.83 -10.44 19.30
C TYR A 75 18.44 -9.31 20.15
N VAL A 76 18.02 -8.06 19.91
CA VAL A 76 18.50 -6.90 20.68
C VAL A 76 18.14 -7.06 22.16
N THR A 77 16.92 -7.48 22.45
CA THR A 77 16.45 -7.71 23.83
C THR A 77 17.27 -8.80 24.54
N ASN A 78 17.54 -9.91 23.87
CA ASN A 78 18.33 -11.01 24.42
C ASN A 78 19.81 -10.64 24.60
N LYS A 79 20.36 -9.84 23.68
CA LYS A 79 21.77 -9.46 23.69
C LYS A 79 22.11 -8.37 24.71
N TYR A 80 21.29 -7.32 24.79
CA TYR A 80 21.52 -6.19 25.69
C TYR A 80 20.79 -6.32 27.04
N GLY A 81 19.92 -7.32 27.18
CA GLY A 81 19.23 -7.67 28.42
C GLY A 81 17.80 -7.13 28.49
N GLN A 82 16.87 -7.97 28.96
CA GLN A 82 15.44 -7.62 29.08
C GLN A 82 15.17 -6.42 30.00
N GLU A 83 16.06 -6.14 30.96
CA GLU A 83 15.94 -5.00 31.88
C GLU A 83 16.44 -3.67 31.27
N HIS A 84 17.14 -3.73 30.14
CA HIS A 84 17.81 -2.60 29.47
C HIS A 84 17.16 -2.23 28.13
N VAL A 85 16.30 -3.10 27.62
CA VAL A 85 15.61 -2.94 26.33
C VAL A 85 14.10 -2.94 26.54
N GLY A 86 13.41 -1.96 25.97
CA GLY A 86 11.97 -1.82 26.10
C GLY A 86 11.36 -1.19 24.86
N GLN A 87 10.04 -1.27 24.72
CA GLN A 87 9.34 -0.60 23.63
C GLN A 87 8.70 0.71 24.11
N ILE A 88 8.47 1.65 23.20
CA ILE A 88 7.89 2.94 23.55
C ILE A 88 6.35 2.83 23.58
N VAL A 89 5.68 3.41 24.57
CA VAL A 89 4.21 3.51 24.55
C VAL A 89 3.73 4.53 23.52
N THR A 90 2.62 4.20 22.87
CA THR A 90 1.84 5.12 22.05
C THR A 90 0.46 5.28 22.66
N PHE A 91 0.02 6.53 22.80
CA PHE A 91 -1.32 6.83 23.29
C PHE A 91 -2.27 7.01 22.11
N SER A 92 -3.22 6.09 21.96
CA SER A 92 -4.31 6.25 21.00
C SER A 92 -5.35 7.21 21.58
N THR A 93 -5.69 8.26 20.82
CA THR A 93 -6.74 9.20 21.22
C THR A 93 -8.08 8.85 20.58
N TYR A 94 -9.18 9.31 21.18
CA TYR A 94 -10.50 9.16 20.59
C TYR A 94 -10.59 9.92 19.27
N GLY A 95 -10.69 9.17 18.18
CA GLY A 95 -11.16 9.69 16.90
C GLY A 95 -12.69 9.89 16.93
N PRO A 96 -13.23 10.82 16.12
CA PRO A 96 -14.65 11.18 16.17
C PRO A 96 -15.60 10.00 15.91
N LYS A 97 -15.25 9.10 14.98
CA LYS A 97 -16.02 7.87 14.71
C LYS A 97 -16.02 6.90 15.90
N VAL A 98 -14.89 6.79 16.60
CA VAL A 98 -14.74 5.87 17.74
C VAL A 98 -15.50 6.42 18.95
N ALA A 99 -15.38 7.72 19.21
CA ALA A 99 -16.12 8.39 20.27
C ALA A 99 -17.64 8.19 20.13
N ILE A 100 -18.18 8.36 18.92
CA ILE A 100 -19.61 8.11 18.63
C ILE A 100 -20.00 6.66 18.92
N LYS A 101 -19.20 5.70 18.46
CA LYS A 101 -19.51 4.27 18.62
C LYS A 101 -19.45 3.83 20.08
N ASP A 102 -18.43 4.24 20.83
CA ASP A 102 -18.25 3.82 22.22
C ASP A 102 -19.28 4.46 23.15
N LEU A 103 -19.49 5.78 23.06
CA LEU A 103 -20.53 6.46 23.83
C LEU A 103 -21.94 6.00 23.45
N GLY A 104 -22.17 5.71 22.17
CA GLY A 104 -23.44 5.16 21.70
C GLY A 104 -23.74 3.77 22.27
N LYS A 105 -22.73 2.91 22.41
CA LYS A 105 -22.86 1.59 23.05
C LYS A 105 -23.23 1.68 24.53
N VAL A 106 -22.71 2.68 25.25
CA VAL A 106 -23.08 2.93 26.66
C VAL A 106 -24.58 3.19 26.78
N LEU A 107 -25.17 3.90 25.81
CA LEU A 107 -26.62 4.11 25.73
C LEU A 107 -27.40 2.98 25.02
N LYS A 108 -26.76 1.84 24.73
CA LYS A 108 -27.36 0.69 24.05
C LYS A 108 -27.96 1.03 22.67
N ILE A 109 -27.40 2.03 21.98
CA ILE A 109 -27.81 2.35 20.60
C ILE A 109 -27.29 1.23 19.69
N ALA A 110 -28.17 0.72 18.80
CA ALA A 110 -27.82 -0.34 17.88
C ALA A 110 -26.62 0.02 16.99
N LEU A 111 -25.64 -0.89 16.88
CA LEU A 111 -24.38 -0.66 16.16
C LEU A 111 -24.58 -0.20 14.70
N PRO A 112 -25.49 -0.77 13.89
CA PRO A 112 -25.70 -0.33 12.51
C PRO A 112 -26.06 1.16 12.39
N ARG A 113 -26.77 1.70 13.39
CA ARG A 113 -27.16 3.11 13.45
C ARG A 113 -25.95 4.01 13.73
N LEU A 114 -25.10 3.60 14.68
CA LEU A 114 -23.86 4.31 15.01
C LEU A 114 -22.89 4.29 13.82
N GLU A 115 -22.85 3.19 13.07
CA GLU A 115 -22.03 3.08 11.86
C GLU A 115 -22.51 3.99 10.75
N LEU A 116 -23.82 4.10 10.54
CA LEU A 116 -24.39 5.02 9.56
C LEU A 116 -24.03 6.47 9.91
N LEU A 117 -24.15 6.87 11.18
CA LEU A 117 -23.76 8.21 11.62
C LEU A 117 -22.25 8.44 11.44
N ALA A 118 -21.42 7.51 11.90
CA ALA A 118 -19.97 7.62 11.82
C ALA A 118 -19.45 7.72 10.38
N LYS A 119 -20.10 7.07 9.39
CA LYS A 119 -19.70 7.14 7.97
C LYS A 119 -19.71 8.55 7.38
N ASN A 120 -20.52 9.46 7.92
CA ASN A 120 -20.60 10.85 7.47
C ASN A 120 -19.39 11.69 7.91
N ILE A 121 -18.55 11.20 8.82
CA ILE A 121 -17.37 11.93 9.30
C ILE A 121 -16.18 11.68 8.37
N PRO A 122 -15.63 12.72 7.72
CA PRO A 122 -14.46 12.58 6.88
C PRO A 122 -13.21 12.37 7.74
N THR A 123 -12.48 11.30 7.43
CA THR A 123 -11.29 10.85 8.17
C THR A 123 -10.01 10.87 7.35
N GLY A 124 -10.07 11.34 6.09
CA GLY A 124 -8.89 11.42 5.23
C GLY A 124 -7.89 12.46 5.75
N PRO A 125 -6.57 12.25 5.62
CA PRO A 125 -5.54 13.14 6.18
C PRO A 125 -5.69 14.61 5.77
N LYS A 126 -6.14 14.87 4.54
CA LYS A 126 -6.33 16.24 4.01
C LYS A 126 -7.63 16.92 4.45
N ASN A 127 -8.64 16.15 4.85
CA ASN A 127 -10.00 16.62 5.16
C ASN A 127 -10.49 16.06 6.51
N ARG A 128 -9.57 15.84 7.45
CA ARG A 128 -9.91 15.31 8.77
C ARG A 128 -10.69 16.37 9.52
N LYS A 129 -11.93 16.06 9.89
CA LYS A 129 -12.79 16.95 10.67
C LYS A 129 -13.15 16.35 12.01
N SER A 130 -13.37 17.21 12.99
CA SER A 130 -13.95 16.81 14.27
C SER A 130 -15.45 16.50 14.15
N ALA A 131 -16.01 15.78 15.12
CA ALA A 131 -17.45 15.53 15.16
C ALA A 131 -18.23 16.84 15.27
N LYS A 132 -17.68 17.82 16.01
CA LYS A 132 -18.23 19.17 16.15
C LYS A 132 -18.26 19.92 14.82
N GLU A 133 -17.14 19.98 14.11
CA GLU A 133 -17.07 20.63 12.79
C GLU A 133 -18.04 19.99 11.79
N VAL A 134 -18.19 18.66 11.79
CA VAL A 134 -19.14 17.99 10.90
C VAL A 134 -20.58 18.33 11.29
N TYR A 135 -20.89 18.39 12.58
CA TYR A 135 -22.22 18.81 13.06
C TYR A 135 -22.55 20.26 12.68
N GLU A 136 -21.57 21.16 12.67
CA GLU A 136 -21.75 22.56 12.31
C GLU A 136 -21.79 22.78 10.78
N THR A 137 -21.07 21.96 10.00
CA THR A 137 -20.92 22.18 8.55
C THR A 137 -21.76 21.25 7.66
N SER A 138 -22.30 20.14 8.19
CA SER A 138 -23.08 19.17 7.42
C SER A 138 -24.53 19.11 7.87
N TYR A 139 -25.44 19.61 7.03
CA TYR A 139 -26.89 19.54 7.27
C TYR A 139 -27.39 18.11 7.44
N ASN A 140 -26.88 17.16 6.64
CA ASN A 140 -27.28 15.76 6.74
C ASN A 140 -26.93 15.17 8.11
N PHE A 141 -25.69 15.36 8.57
CA PHE A 141 -25.24 14.88 9.86
C PHE A 141 -26.04 15.52 11.01
N GLN A 142 -26.20 16.84 10.96
CA GLN A 142 -26.96 17.58 11.96
C GLN A 142 -28.41 17.09 12.05
N SER A 143 -29.08 16.89 10.92
CA SER A 143 -30.45 16.38 10.85
C SER A 143 -30.59 14.98 11.43
N MET A 144 -29.65 14.06 11.12
CA MET A 144 -29.63 12.71 11.70
C MET A 144 -29.51 12.72 13.22
N VAL A 145 -28.68 13.62 13.76
CA VAL A 145 -28.49 13.78 15.21
C VAL A 145 -29.72 14.40 15.87
N ASN A 146 -30.27 15.47 15.29
CA ASN A 146 -31.36 16.23 15.93
C ASN A 146 -32.71 15.51 15.91
N ARG A 147 -32.95 14.63 14.93
CA ARG A 147 -34.16 13.80 14.86
C ARG A 147 -34.17 12.66 15.87
N ASP A 148 -33.03 12.34 16.45
CA ASP A 148 -32.88 11.23 17.38
C ASP A 148 -32.51 11.74 18.77
N LEU A 149 -33.44 11.58 19.72
CA LEU A 149 -33.24 11.99 21.11
C LEU A 149 -31.99 11.36 21.75
N ALA A 150 -31.68 10.11 21.44
CA ALA A 150 -30.52 9.42 21.99
C ALA A 150 -29.21 10.00 21.43
N LEU A 151 -29.14 10.24 20.12
CA LEU A 151 -27.98 10.85 19.49
C LEU A 151 -27.77 12.31 19.92
N ARG A 152 -28.86 13.09 20.01
CA ARG A 152 -28.81 14.47 20.49
C ARG A 152 -28.27 14.56 21.93
N ARG A 153 -28.62 13.58 22.78
CA ARG A 153 -28.15 13.51 24.17
C ARG A 153 -26.64 13.22 24.26
N ILE A 154 -26.09 12.34 23.42
CA ILE A 154 -24.66 11.96 23.49
C ILE A 154 -23.74 12.95 22.80
N MET A 155 -24.23 13.69 21.80
CA MET A 155 -23.36 14.45 20.90
C MET A 155 -22.49 15.51 21.65
N PRO A 156 -23.00 16.24 22.65
CA PRO A 156 -22.16 17.11 23.48
C PRO A 156 -21.03 16.36 24.20
N SER A 157 -21.29 15.13 24.66
CA SER A 157 -20.25 14.29 25.29
C SER A 157 -19.22 13.81 24.27
N VAL A 158 -19.65 13.48 23.05
CA VAL A 158 -18.75 13.11 21.94
C VAL A 158 -17.76 14.25 21.67
N PHE A 159 -18.23 15.50 21.65
CA PHE A 159 -17.36 16.67 21.38
C PHE A 159 -16.28 16.89 22.44
N ILE A 160 -16.54 16.49 23.70
CA ILE A 160 -15.58 16.61 24.80
C ILE A 160 -14.60 15.43 24.79
N VAL A 161 -15.11 14.21 24.57
CA VAL A 161 -14.30 12.99 24.62
C VAL A 161 -13.37 12.88 23.42
N GLU A 162 -13.73 13.49 22.29
CA GLU A 162 -12.86 13.56 21.12
C GLU A 162 -11.48 14.13 21.49
N LYS A 163 -10.41 13.47 21.03
CA LYS A 163 -8.99 13.77 21.32
C LYS A 163 -8.50 13.38 22.72
N LEU A 164 -9.35 12.94 23.65
CA LEU A 164 -8.87 12.39 24.91
C LEU A 164 -8.12 11.06 24.67
N PRO A 165 -7.11 10.73 25.49
CA PRO A 165 -6.48 9.41 25.48
C PRO A 165 -7.52 8.31 25.73
N ARG A 166 -7.46 7.23 24.95
CA ARG A 166 -8.37 6.08 25.04
C ARG A 166 -7.65 4.85 25.58
N ASN A 167 -6.67 4.36 24.84
CA ASN A 167 -5.92 3.16 25.19
C ASN A 167 -4.42 3.37 24.93
N ILE A 168 -3.60 2.62 25.66
CA ILE A 168 -2.19 2.45 25.34
C ILE A 168 -2.02 1.39 24.25
N SER A 169 -1.05 1.60 23.36
CA SER A 169 -0.54 0.62 22.41
C SER A 169 0.98 0.69 22.39
N THR A 170 1.64 -0.28 21.77
CA THR A 170 3.09 -0.21 21.57
C THR A 170 3.42 0.60 20.32
N HIS A 171 4.49 1.41 20.36
CA HIS A 171 5.00 2.13 19.20
C HIS A 171 5.46 1.13 18.14
N ALA A 172 5.02 1.33 16.90
CA ALA A 172 5.23 0.36 15.83
C ALA A 172 6.72 0.12 15.51
N ALA A 173 7.57 1.14 15.71
CA ALA A 173 8.99 1.06 15.37
C ALA A 173 9.93 1.19 16.59
N GLY A 174 9.47 1.83 17.66
CA GLY A 174 10.36 2.47 18.63
C GLY A 174 10.78 1.52 19.73
N VAL A 175 12.08 1.27 19.80
CA VAL A 175 12.75 0.50 20.85
C VAL A 175 13.71 1.42 21.56
N VAL A 176 13.73 1.34 22.89
CA VAL A 176 14.65 2.08 23.74
C VAL A 176 15.73 1.15 24.27
N LEU A 177 16.95 1.65 24.29
CA LEU A 177 18.10 1.01 24.91
C LEU A 177 18.63 1.93 26.01
N SER A 178 18.96 1.34 27.15
CA SER A 178 19.50 2.04 28.31
C SER A 178 20.72 1.31 28.85
N ASN A 179 21.75 2.06 29.24
CA ASN A 179 22.88 1.49 29.98
C ASN A 179 22.44 1.02 31.38
N ASP A 180 21.62 1.84 32.06
CA ASP A 180 21.03 1.48 33.35
C ASP A 180 19.74 0.69 33.16
N ARG A 181 19.24 0.05 34.22
CA ARG A 181 17.96 -0.65 34.15
C ARG A 181 16.84 0.35 33.84
N LEU A 182 15.97 0.00 32.90
CA LEU A 182 14.92 0.91 32.43
C LEU A 182 14.03 1.41 33.56
N ASN A 183 13.71 0.57 34.55
CA ASN A 183 12.88 0.95 35.70
C ASN A 183 13.54 1.96 36.66
N GLN A 184 14.84 2.24 36.51
CA GLN A 184 15.55 3.29 37.24
C GLN A 184 15.51 4.64 36.50
N VAL A 185 15.27 4.62 35.19
CA VAL A 185 15.35 5.79 34.31
C VAL A 185 13.96 6.25 33.87
N VAL A 186 13.05 5.32 33.57
CA VAL A 186 11.71 5.60 33.05
C VAL A 186 10.66 4.67 33.69
N PRO A 187 9.48 5.17 34.08
CA PRO A 187 8.39 4.31 34.53
C PRO A 187 7.95 3.36 33.41
N LEU A 188 7.66 2.10 33.79
CA LEU A 188 7.30 1.03 32.85
C LEU A 188 5.86 0.56 33.09
N THR A 189 5.25 -0.04 32.08
CA THR A 189 3.96 -0.74 32.16
C THR A 189 3.94 -1.95 31.23
N ARG A 190 2.91 -2.79 31.34
CA ARG A 190 2.69 -3.91 30.42
C ARG A 190 1.83 -3.44 29.25
N GLY A 191 2.34 -3.63 28.04
CA GLY A 191 1.62 -3.36 26.81
C GLY A 191 0.53 -4.40 26.51
N PRO A 192 -0.24 -4.23 25.42
CA PRO A 192 -1.34 -5.15 25.05
C PRO A 192 -0.91 -6.61 24.87
N ASN A 193 0.33 -6.85 24.42
CA ASN A 193 0.89 -8.18 24.23
C ASN A 193 1.71 -8.66 25.45
N ASN A 194 1.48 -8.07 26.62
CA ASN A 194 2.18 -8.37 27.87
C ASN A 194 3.70 -8.04 27.87
N GLY A 195 4.22 -7.42 26.81
CA GLY A 195 5.60 -6.91 26.73
C GLY A 195 5.81 -5.65 27.57
N ILE A 196 7.06 -5.37 27.92
CA ILE A 196 7.45 -4.19 28.70
C ILE A 196 7.45 -2.95 27.78
N VAL A 197 6.69 -1.93 28.16
CA VAL A 197 6.68 -0.64 27.48
C VAL A 197 6.96 0.51 28.45
N THR A 198 7.55 1.60 27.97
CA THR A 198 7.71 2.84 28.74
C THR A 198 6.33 3.44 29.04
N GLN A 199 6.19 4.27 30.08
CA GLN A 199 4.99 5.09 30.26
C GLN A 199 5.10 6.46 29.60
N TYR A 200 6.31 6.87 29.21
CA TYR A 200 6.55 8.08 28.42
C TYR A 200 6.41 7.80 26.93
N SER A 201 5.67 8.67 26.24
CA SER A 201 5.59 8.65 24.78
C SER A 201 6.94 9.04 24.16
N LYS A 202 7.07 8.77 22.87
CA LYS A 202 8.28 9.07 22.09
C LYS A 202 8.83 10.50 22.28
N ASP A 203 7.95 11.46 22.57
CA ASP A 203 8.29 12.89 22.64
C ASP A 203 9.12 13.22 23.89
N TYR A 204 9.16 12.34 24.89
CA TYR A 204 9.88 12.54 26.15
C TYR A 204 11.04 11.56 26.36
N ILE A 205 11.21 10.57 25.49
CA ILE A 205 12.20 9.50 25.67
C ILE A 205 13.63 10.04 25.55
N GLU A 206 13.88 10.86 24.53
CA GLU A 206 15.20 11.46 24.28
C GLU A 206 15.58 12.47 25.38
N ASP A 207 14.62 13.25 25.87
CA ASP A 207 14.82 14.23 26.96
C ASP A 207 15.24 13.57 28.28
N VAL A 208 14.82 12.32 28.50
CA VAL A 208 15.20 11.52 29.68
C VAL A 208 16.55 10.80 29.47
N GLY A 209 17.21 11.03 28.33
CA GLY A 209 18.54 10.52 28.03
C GLY A 209 18.57 9.08 27.52
N LEU A 210 17.43 8.53 27.10
CA LEU A 210 17.35 7.18 26.54
C LEU A 210 17.67 7.17 25.05
N LEU A 211 18.41 6.15 24.63
CA LEU A 211 18.70 5.92 23.21
C LEU A 211 17.49 5.29 22.53
N LYS A 212 16.83 6.08 21.67
CA LYS A 212 15.74 5.62 20.81
C LYS A 212 16.31 5.05 19.51
N MET A 213 15.80 3.90 19.09
CA MET A 213 16.04 3.32 17.77
C MET A 213 14.72 2.90 17.15
N ASP A 214 14.49 3.28 15.90
CA ASP A 214 13.31 2.85 15.15
C ASP A 214 13.65 1.65 14.25
N PHE A 215 13.10 0.50 14.63
CA PHE A 215 13.10 -0.74 13.83
C PHE A 215 11.80 -0.79 13.03
N LEU A 216 11.84 -0.41 11.76
CA LEU A 216 10.65 -0.34 10.93
C LEU A 216 10.44 -1.64 10.15
N GLY A 217 9.19 -2.11 10.12
CA GLY A 217 8.75 -3.14 9.19
C GLY A 217 8.35 -2.52 7.85
N LEU A 218 9.02 -2.90 6.77
CA LEU A 218 8.71 -2.48 5.42
C LEU A 218 8.22 -3.67 4.60
N LYS A 219 6.91 -3.73 4.38
CA LYS A 219 6.25 -4.80 3.59
C LYS A 219 6.88 -5.05 2.23
N ASN A 220 7.43 -4.01 1.59
CA ASN A 220 8.10 -4.14 0.30
C ASN A 220 9.34 -5.04 0.37
N LEU A 221 10.08 -5.04 1.49
CA LEU A 221 11.20 -5.95 1.68
C LEU A 221 10.71 -7.39 1.84
N THR A 222 9.59 -7.61 2.55
CA THR A 222 8.94 -8.94 2.62
C THR A 222 8.49 -9.41 1.24
N ILE A 223 7.88 -8.54 0.43
CA ILE A 223 7.50 -8.86 -0.96
C ILE A 223 8.73 -9.24 -1.77
N ILE A 224 9.82 -8.46 -1.68
CA ILE A 224 11.08 -8.77 -2.38
C ILE A 224 11.61 -10.14 -1.93
N ASP A 225 11.71 -10.41 -0.63
CA ASP A 225 12.18 -11.70 -0.09
C ASP A 225 11.34 -12.87 -0.63
N TYR A 226 10.01 -12.71 -0.64
CA TYR A 226 9.10 -13.71 -1.18
C TYR A 226 9.35 -13.99 -2.65
N ILE A 227 9.53 -12.95 -3.47
CA ILE A 227 9.86 -13.09 -4.89
C ILE A 227 11.20 -13.83 -5.06
N LEU A 228 12.24 -13.42 -4.32
CA LEU A 228 13.57 -14.03 -4.44
C LEU A 228 13.55 -15.52 -4.06
N LYS A 229 12.84 -15.89 -2.99
CA LYS A 229 12.66 -17.29 -2.58
C LYS A 229 11.87 -18.10 -3.60
N ASP A 230 10.82 -17.52 -4.17
CA ASP A 230 10.02 -18.19 -5.18
C ASP A 230 10.82 -18.40 -6.48
N ILE A 231 11.63 -17.42 -6.90
CA ILE A 231 12.56 -17.57 -8.04
C ILE A 231 13.60 -18.66 -7.76
N GLU A 232 14.23 -18.67 -6.58
CA GLU A 232 15.21 -19.70 -6.20
C GLU A 232 14.57 -21.09 -6.21
N LYS A 233 13.33 -21.21 -5.72
CA LYS A 233 12.59 -22.47 -5.69
C LYS A 233 12.16 -22.97 -7.08
N ASN A 234 11.68 -22.07 -7.94
CA ASN A 234 11.11 -22.44 -9.24
C ASN A 234 12.19 -22.62 -10.32
N ASP A 235 13.16 -21.71 -10.37
CA ASP A 235 14.17 -21.63 -11.43
C ASP A 235 15.56 -22.12 -10.97
N GLY A 236 15.74 -22.39 -9.67
CA GLY A 236 17.06 -22.70 -9.10
C GLY A 236 18.03 -21.51 -9.07
N ARG A 237 17.58 -20.32 -9.48
CA ARG A 237 18.42 -19.12 -9.60
C ARG A 237 18.41 -18.31 -8.32
N LYS A 238 19.59 -18.08 -7.76
CA LYS A 238 19.76 -17.22 -6.59
C LYS A 238 20.11 -15.81 -7.02
N ILE A 239 19.23 -14.86 -6.72
CA ILE A 239 19.42 -13.43 -7.04
C ILE A 239 19.82 -12.68 -5.76
N ASN A 240 20.92 -11.93 -5.82
CA ASN A 240 21.24 -10.94 -4.80
C ASN A 240 20.67 -9.58 -5.22
N ILE A 241 19.69 -9.08 -4.48
CA ILE A 241 19.01 -7.81 -4.80
C ILE A 241 19.98 -6.61 -4.84
N ASN A 242 21.04 -6.64 -4.04
CA ASN A 242 22.00 -5.54 -3.96
C ASN A 242 22.98 -5.49 -5.14
N GLU A 243 23.02 -6.54 -5.96
CA GLU A 243 23.92 -6.67 -7.12
C GLU A 243 23.18 -6.47 -8.45
N ILE A 244 21.88 -6.14 -8.42
CA ILE A 244 21.10 -5.89 -9.63
C ILE A 244 21.65 -4.67 -10.37
N GLU A 245 21.90 -4.83 -11.67
CA GLU A 245 22.31 -3.74 -12.55
C GLU A 245 21.23 -2.66 -12.65
N LEU A 246 21.63 -1.39 -12.51
CA LEU A 246 20.71 -0.24 -12.41
C LEU A 246 20.36 0.41 -13.75
N ASN A 247 20.57 -0.30 -14.86
CA ASN A 247 20.38 0.17 -16.24
C ASN A 247 19.49 -0.76 -17.09
N ASP A 248 18.77 -1.70 -16.46
CA ASP A 248 17.88 -2.62 -17.18
C ASP A 248 16.80 -1.88 -17.99
N LYS A 249 16.80 -2.13 -19.30
CA LYS A 249 15.91 -1.45 -20.25
C LYS A 249 14.45 -1.81 -20.02
N LYS A 250 14.14 -3.08 -19.69
CA LYS A 250 12.75 -3.52 -19.48
C LYS A 250 12.13 -2.80 -18.28
N THR A 251 12.90 -2.66 -17.21
CA THR A 251 12.52 -1.93 -15.99
C THR A 251 12.14 -0.49 -16.30
N PHE A 252 12.99 0.26 -16.99
CA PHE A 252 12.71 1.66 -17.31
C PHE A 252 11.59 1.84 -18.34
N GLN A 253 11.42 0.90 -19.28
CA GLN A 253 10.28 0.89 -20.19
C GLN A 253 8.96 0.69 -19.43
N LEU A 254 8.91 -0.22 -18.46
CA LEU A 254 7.76 -0.45 -17.59
C LEU A 254 7.41 0.82 -16.80
N ILE A 255 8.40 1.46 -16.18
CA ILE A 255 8.24 2.73 -15.44
C ILE A 255 7.74 3.86 -16.37
N SER A 256 8.36 4.01 -17.54
CA SER A 256 8.02 5.06 -18.52
C SER A 256 6.63 4.89 -19.16
N ARG A 257 6.07 3.68 -19.14
CA ARG A 257 4.68 3.42 -19.54
C ARG A 257 3.67 3.67 -18.40
N GLY A 258 4.15 3.99 -17.19
CA GLY A 258 3.32 4.19 -16.00
C GLY A 258 2.74 2.89 -15.44
N ASP A 259 3.30 1.73 -15.79
CA ASP A 259 2.85 0.43 -15.29
C ASP A 259 3.44 0.12 -13.91
N THR A 260 3.13 0.98 -12.94
CA THR A 260 3.75 0.97 -11.61
C THR A 260 2.87 0.40 -10.51
N PHE A 261 1.84 -0.38 -10.86
CA PHE A 261 1.04 -1.10 -9.85
C PHE A 261 1.93 -2.04 -9.01
N GLY A 262 1.82 -1.96 -7.68
CA GLY A 262 2.63 -2.73 -6.74
C GLY A 262 4.07 -2.24 -6.58
N ILE A 263 4.43 -1.08 -7.13
CA ILE A 263 5.79 -0.52 -7.04
C ILE A 263 5.82 0.60 -6.01
N PHE A 264 6.60 0.39 -4.95
CA PHE A 264 6.77 1.31 -3.84
C PHE A 264 6.99 2.77 -4.28
N GLN A 265 6.29 3.72 -3.65
CA GLN A 265 6.27 5.17 -3.95
C GLN A 265 5.67 5.57 -5.31
N LEU A 266 5.47 4.65 -6.26
CA LEU A 266 5.14 4.99 -7.65
C LEU A 266 3.70 4.75 -8.05
N GLU A 267 2.84 4.28 -7.14
CA GLU A 267 1.52 3.76 -7.51
C GLU A 267 0.45 4.83 -7.76
N SER A 268 0.62 6.04 -7.20
CA SER A 268 -0.44 7.05 -7.25
C SER A 268 -0.71 7.51 -8.70
N PRO A 269 -1.98 7.80 -9.09
CA PRO A 269 -2.30 8.20 -10.46
C PRO A 269 -1.51 9.42 -10.96
N GLY A 270 -1.27 10.40 -10.08
CA GLY A 270 -0.48 11.57 -10.44
C GLY A 270 1.01 11.25 -10.61
N MET A 271 1.56 10.34 -9.79
CA MET A 271 2.94 9.88 -9.95
C MET A 271 3.11 9.08 -11.25
N LYS A 272 2.17 8.19 -11.58
CA LYS A 272 2.14 7.48 -12.87
C LYS A 272 2.20 8.44 -14.05
N ASN A 273 1.35 9.48 -14.03
CA ASN A 273 1.34 10.51 -15.06
C ASN A 273 2.66 11.30 -15.14
N LEU A 274 3.30 11.56 -13.99
CA LEU A 274 4.62 12.18 -13.95
C LEU A 274 5.65 11.29 -14.66
N LEU A 275 5.74 10.01 -14.29
CA LEU A 275 6.71 9.06 -14.86
C LEU A 275 6.53 8.91 -16.38
N ILE A 276 5.29 8.84 -16.86
CA ILE A 276 4.97 8.82 -18.30
C ILE A 276 5.47 10.09 -18.99
N LYS A 277 5.23 11.27 -18.42
CA LYS A 277 5.67 12.53 -19.04
C LYS A 277 7.20 12.68 -18.99
N MET A 278 7.81 12.25 -17.90
CA MET A 278 9.24 12.33 -17.63
C MET A 278 10.05 11.34 -18.47
N GLN A 279 9.46 10.23 -18.93
CA GLN A 279 10.14 9.16 -19.68
C GLN A 279 11.43 8.72 -18.96
N CYS A 280 11.27 8.26 -17.72
CA CYS A 280 12.37 7.87 -16.84
C CYS A 280 13.23 6.77 -17.47
N ASN A 281 14.53 7.03 -17.66
CA ASN A 281 15.45 6.11 -18.32
C ASN A 281 16.72 5.78 -17.50
N CYS A 282 16.85 6.35 -16.30
CA CYS A 282 17.91 6.05 -15.35
C CYS A 282 17.40 6.15 -13.91
N LEU A 283 18.19 5.69 -12.94
CA LEU A 283 17.82 5.73 -11.53
C LEU A 283 17.71 7.18 -11.00
N ASP A 284 18.54 8.11 -11.49
CA ASP A 284 18.50 9.51 -11.05
C ASP A 284 17.16 10.18 -11.38
N ASP A 285 16.53 9.83 -12.49
CA ASP A 285 15.16 10.27 -12.81
C ASP A 285 14.15 9.79 -11.76
N LEU A 286 14.27 8.52 -11.33
CA LEU A 286 13.37 7.95 -10.34
C LEU A 286 13.55 8.65 -8.98
N ILE A 287 14.80 8.88 -8.60
CA ILE A 287 15.17 9.62 -7.37
C ILE A 287 14.60 11.05 -7.41
N ALA A 288 14.69 11.73 -8.55
CA ALA A 288 14.15 13.05 -8.75
C ALA A 288 12.61 13.06 -8.75
N ALA A 289 11.95 12.06 -9.36
CA ALA A 289 10.49 11.95 -9.36
C ALA A 289 9.93 11.84 -7.93
N ILE A 290 10.56 11.00 -7.08
CA ILE A 290 10.19 10.83 -5.66
C ILE A 290 10.34 12.14 -4.87
N ALA A 291 11.37 12.93 -5.18
CA ALA A 291 11.61 14.22 -4.53
C ALA A 291 10.64 15.32 -5.03
N LEU A 292 10.39 15.38 -6.34
CA LEU A 292 9.60 16.44 -6.98
C LEU A 292 8.09 16.28 -6.79
N PHE A 293 7.57 15.05 -6.68
CA PHE A 293 6.13 14.78 -6.62
C PHE A 293 5.52 15.06 -5.23
N ARG A 294 5.69 16.29 -4.74
CA ARG A 294 5.21 16.77 -3.44
C ARG A 294 4.67 18.21 -3.56
N PRO A 295 3.71 18.62 -2.72
CA PRO A 295 3.21 19.99 -2.72
C PRO A 295 4.36 21.00 -2.55
N GLY A 296 4.46 21.97 -3.47
CA GLY A 296 5.59 22.90 -3.54
C GLY A 296 6.50 22.62 -4.74
N PRO A 297 7.44 21.65 -4.65
CA PRO A 297 8.38 21.36 -5.74
C PRO A 297 7.71 20.83 -7.01
N MET A 298 6.44 20.40 -6.96
CA MET A 298 5.64 20.07 -8.15
C MET A 298 5.59 21.19 -9.20
N ALA A 299 5.75 22.46 -8.81
CA ALA A 299 5.79 23.58 -9.74
C ALA A 299 7.00 23.52 -10.70
N ASN A 300 8.08 22.82 -10.31
CA ASN A 300 9.30 22.70 -11.12
C ASN A 300 9.25 21.51 -12.08
N ILE A 301 8.27 20.61 -11.95
CA ILE A 301 8.14 19.42 -12.81
C ILE A 301 8.11 19.78 -14.30
N PRO A 302 7.35 20.79 -14.78
CA PRO A 302 7.33 21.14 -16.20
C PRO A 302 8.71 21.56 -16.72
N ALA A 303 9.41 22.44 -16.00
CA ALA A 303 10.75 22.89 -16.38
C ALA A 303 11.77 21.74 -16.34
N TYR A 304 11.70 20.86 -15.34
CA TYR A 304 12.56 19.67 -15.27
C TYR A 304 12.37 18.79 -16.52
N ILE A 305 11.12 18.51 -16.89
CA ILE A 305 10.79 17.65 -18.04
C ILE A 305 11.24 18.31 -19.35
N ALA A 306 10.96 19.61 -19.54
CA ALA A 306 11.35 20.34 -20.75
C ALA A 306 12.87 20.34 -20.93
N ARG A 307 13.62 20.64 -19.87
CA ARG A 307 15.09 20.62 -19.88
C ARG A 307 15.67 19.24 -20.13
N LYS A 308 15.10 18.21 -19.49
CA LYS A 308 15.51 16.82 -19.72
C LYS A 308 15.32 16.40 -21.18
N LYS A 309 14.21 16.81 -21.81
CA LYS A 309 13.89 16.48 -23.20
C LYS A 309 14.62 17.35 -24.22
N GLY A 310 15.37 18.35 -23.78
CA GLY A 310 15.99 19.33 -24.67
C GLY A 310 15.01 20.32 -25.31
N GLU A 311 13.79 20.42 -24.78
CA GLU A 311 12.77 21.39 -25.20
C GLU A 311 13.04 22.79 -24.62
N GLU A 312 13.79 22.86 -23.51
CA GLU A 312 14.29 24.08 -22.88
C GLU A 312 15.81 23.94 -22.65
N PRO A 313 16.64 24.96 -22.94
CA PRO A 313 18.07 24.90 -22.65
C PRO A 313 18.32 24.82 -21.14
N VAL A 314 19.27 23.97 -20.74
CA VAL A 314 19.68 23.87 -19.34
C VAL A 314 20.52 25.11 -18.97
N THR A 315 19.97 25.98 -18.15
CA THR A 315 20.66 27.15 -17.61
C THR A 315 21.11 26.91 -16.16
N TYR A 316 22.26 27.46 -15.82
CA TYR A 316 22.80 27.44 -14.46
C TYR A 316 22.91 28.88 -13.94
N PRO A 317 22.58 29.14 -12.66
CA PRO A 317 22.72 30.49 -12.10
C PRO A 317 24.16 31.02 -12.15
N LEU A 318 25.14 30.13 -11.96
CA LEU A 318 26.57 30.39 -12.07
C LEU A 318 27.25 29.14 -12.66
N ASP A 319 28.29 29.33 -13.48
CA ASP A 319 29.02 28.21 -14.11
C ASP A 319 29.63 27.25 -13.09
N CYS A 320 30.08 27.77 -11.95
CA CYS A 320 30.66 27.00 -10.86
C CYS A 320 29.65 26.02 -10.21
N LEU A 321 28.34 26.22 -10.42
CA LEU A 321 27.28 25.37 -9.89
C LEU A 321 26.88 24.22 -10.83
N LYS A 322 27.39 24.22 -12.06
CA LYS A 322 27.13 23.15 -13.04
C LYS A 322 27.43 21.74 -12.50
N PRO A 323 28.55 21.47 -11.79
CA PRO A 323 28.80 20.15 -11.24
C PRO A 323 27.78 19.67 -10.20
N ILE A 324 27.18 20.61 -9.45
CA ILE A 324 26.23 20.34 -8.36
C ILE A 324 24.80 20.11 -8.90
N LEU A 325 24.43 20.87 -9.95
CA LEU A 325 23.06 20.93 -10.47
C LEU A 325 22.87 20.16 -11.79
N SER A 326 23.93 19.57 -12.35
CA SER A 326 23.87 18.82 -13.61
C SER A 326 22.90 17.64 -13.54
N SER A 327 22.92 16.88 -12.45
CA SER A 327 22.03 15.73 -12.23
C SER A 327 20.56 16.11 -12.10
N THR A 328 20.24 17.40 -11.98
CA THR A 328 18.88 17.93 -11.83
C THR A 328 18.57 19.03 -12.86
N TYR A 329 19.32 19.06 -13.97
CA TYR A 329 19.10 20.00 -15.08
C TYR A 329 19.04 21.47 -14.63
N GLY A 330 19.94 21.87 -13.73
CA GLY A 330 20.04 23.25 -13.24
C GLY A 330 18.99 23.64 -12.19
N ILE A 331 18.13 22.71 -11.75
CA ILE A 331 17.08 22.96 -10.76
C ILE A 331 17.55 22.50 -9.39
N ILE A 332 17.42 23.34 -8.36
CA ILE A 332 17.69 22.95 -6.97
C ILE A 332 16.52 22.10 -6.46
N ILE A 333 16.79 20.83 -6.15
CA ILE A 333 15.80 19.88 -5.64
C ILE A 333 16.18 19.40 -4.24
N TYR A 334 17.48 19.21 -3.99
CA TYR A 334 17.95 18.54 -2.80
C TYR A 334 18.54 19.50 -1.75
N GLN A 335 18.42 19.12 -0.49
CA GLN A 335 19.05 19.83 0.63
C GLN A 335 20.58 19.78 0.54
N GLU A 336 21.12 18.65 0.09
CA GLU A 336 22.55 18.45 -0.14
C GLU A 336 23.09 19.39 -1.23
N GLN A 337 22.29 19.69 -2.27
CA GLN A 337 22.65 20.69 -3.28
C GLN A 337 22.73 22.09 -2.67
N ILE A 338 21.80 22.46 -1.79
CA ILE A 338 21.84 23.74 -1.08
C ILE A 338 23.13 23.86 -0.27
N MET A 339 23.51 22.78 0.44
CA MET A 339 24.73 22.76 1.24
C MET A 339 25.99 22.93 0.37
N GLN A 340 26.05 22.21 -0.75
CA GLN A 340 27.16 22.30 -1.70
C GLN A 340 27.24 23.67 -2.38
N VAL A 341 26.09 24.29 -2.70
CA VAL A 341 26.04 25.66 -3.25
C VAL A 341 26.59 26.66 -2.22
N ALA A 342 26.21 26.54 -0.95
CA ALA A 342 26.71 27.42 0.11
C ALA A 342 28.21 27.26 0.36
N GLN A 343 28.71 26.02 0.31
CA GLN A 343 30.15 25.77 0.35
C GLN A 343 30.86 26.41 -0.84
N ARG A 344 30.33 26.24 -2.06
CA ARG A 344 31.00 26.68 -3.28
C ARG A 344 30.98 28.20 -3.49
N VAL A 345 29.87 28.85 -3.14
CA VAL A 345 29.67 30.29 -3.35
C VAL A 345 30.17 31.08 -2.14
N ALA A 346 29.69 30.77 -0.94
CA ALA A 346 29.99 31.53 0.26
C ALA A 346 31.20 31.02 1.06
N GLY A 347 31.83 29.91 0.65
CA GLY A 347 32.97 29.34 1.36
C GLY A 347 32.60 28.73 2.72
N PHE A 348 31.33 28.42 2.94
CA PHE A 348 30.88 27.81 4.19
C PHE A 348 31.47 26.41 4.36
N SER A 349 31.78 26.02 5.61
CA SER A 349 31.95 24.61 5.95
C SER A 349 30.63 23.87 5.68
N LEU A 350 30.70 22.56 5.38
CA LEU A 350 29.48 21.76 5.20
C LEU A 350 28.65 21.69 6.49
N ALA A 351 29.30 21.73 7.65
CA ALA A 351 28.68 21.87 8.96
C ALA A 351 27.83 23.15 9.06
N LYS A 352 28.42 24.31 8.74
CA LYS A 352 27.71 25.59 8.70
C LYS A 352 26.61 25.62 7.64
N ALA A 353 26.83 24.99 6.50
CA ALA A 353 25.83 24.87 5.45
C ALA A 353 24.60 24.04 5.87
N ASP A 354 24.77 23.02 6.72
CA ASP A 354 23.63 22.31 7.33
C ASP A 354 22.87 23.18 8.35
N ILE A 355 23.58 24.05 9.10
CA ILE A 355 22.94 25.05 9.98
C ILE A 355 22.06 25.99 9.14
N LEU A 356 22.55 26.49 8.01
CA LEU A 356 21.77 27.30 7.06
C LEU A 356 20.51 26.55 6.60
N ARG A 357 20.66 25.31 6.14
CA ARG A 357 19.53 24.46 5.71
C ARG A 357 18.51 24.26 6.84
N LYS A 358 18.96 24.08 8.07
CA LYS A 358 18.08 23.93 9.24
C LYS A 358 17.33 25.23 9.56
N ALA A 359 18.03 26.36 9.60
CA ALA A 359 17.44 27.67 9.81
C ALA A 359 16.31 27.96 8.81
N MET A 360 16.51 27.56 7.54
CA MET A 360 15.52 27.70 6.48
C MET A 360 14.31 26.78 6.68
N SER A 361 14.55 25.52 7.07
CA SER A 361 13.48 24.54 7.30
C SER A 361 12.59 24.94 8.50
N ASP A 362 13.22 25.43 9.56
CA ASP A 362 12.57 25.81 10.81
C ASP A 362 12.09 27.28 10.82
N LYS A 363 12.36 28.03 9.75
CA LYS A 363 11.98 29.44 9.55
C LYS A 363 12.46 30.38 10.68
N ILE A 364 13.70 30.20 11.12
CA ILE A 364 14.30 31.00 12.20
C ILE A 364 14.77 32.34 11.65
N VAL A 365 13.93 33.37 11.74
CA VAL A 365 14.13 34.70 11.13
C VAL A 365 15.47 35.33 11.52
N SER A 366 15.84 35.29 12.80
CA SER A 366 17.07 35.90 13.31
C SER A 366 18.33 35.24 12.74
N LEU A 367 18.36 33.91 12.71
CA LEU A 367 19.49 33.14 12.19
C LEU A 367 19.61 33.28 10.68
N MET A 368 18.49 33.35 9.96
CA MET A 368 18.44 33.59 8.52
C MET A 368 19.06 34.94 8.13
N ALA A 369 18.77 36.01 8.88
CA ALA A 369 19.33 37.33 8.61
C ALA A 369 20.86 37.38 8.80
N SER A 370 21.36 36.76 9.88
CA SER A 370 22.82 36.63 10.11
C SER A 370 23.47 35.85 8.97
N MET A 371 22.92 34.68 8.65
CA MET A 371 23.47 33.80 7.62
C MET A 371 23.42 34.41 6.21
N LYS A 372 22.40 35.24 5.90
CA LYS A 372 22.34 35.99 4.64
C LYS A 372 23.53 36.93 4.50
N THR A 373 23.81 37.70 5.54
CA THR A 373 24.92 38.65 5.56
C THR A 373 26.27 37.93 5.41
N GLU A 374 26.45 36.84 6.16
CA GLU A 374 27.65 36.01 6.08
C GLU A 374 27.82 35.33 4.72
N PHE A 375 26.72 34.89 4.10
CA PHE A 375 26.74 34.27 2.77
C PHE A 375 27.18 35.26 1.69
N ILE A 376 26.62 36.47 1.72
CA ILE A 376 26.95 37.52 0.74
C ILE A 376 28.42 37.94 0.89
N ASN A 377 28.88 38.20 2.12
CA ASN A 377 30.27 38.55 2.39
C ASN A 377 31.24 37.44 1.95
N GLY A 378 30.90 36.18 2.21
CA GLY A 378 31.67 35.03 1.74
C GLY A 378 31.69 34.91 0.21
N GLY A 379 30.57 35.19 -0.45
CA GLY A 379 30.46 35.24 -1.92
C GLY A 379 31.39 36.28 -2.52
N VAL A 380 31.39 37.49 -1.99
CA VAL A 380 32.29 38.58 -2.42
C VAL A 380 33.75 38.21 -2.18
N ALA A 381 34.07 37.62 -1.02
CA ALA A 381 35.43 37.16 -0.72
C ALA A 381 35.91 36.05 -1.69
N ASN A 382 35.00 35.24 -2.23
CA ASN A 382 35.30 34.18 -3.21
C ASN A 382 35.28 34.67 -4.66
N GLY A 383 35.16 35.98 -4.90
CA GLY A 383 35.27 36.59 -6.22
C GLY A 383 33.95 36.67 -7.01
N PHE A 384 32.80 36.45 -6.38
CA PHE A 384 31.49 36.72 -6.98
C PHE A 384 31.09 38.17 -6.74
N SER A 385 30.32 38.76 -7.65
CA SER A 385 29.70 40.06 -7.40
C SER A 385 28.64 39.96 -6.30
N GLU A 386 28.40 41.07 -5.60
CA GLU A 386 27.37 41.13 -4.55
C GLU A 386 25.99 40.76 -5.10
N SER A 387 25.65 41.19 -6.32
CA SER A 387 24.38 40.87 -6.98
C SER A 387 24.24 39.37 -7.27
N GLU A 388 25.31 38.71 -7.70
CA GLU A 388 25.33 37.25 -7.89
C GLU A 388 25.12 36.53 -6.55
N ALA A 389 25.85 36.91 -5.50
CA ALA A 389 25.73 36.28 -4.19
C ALA A 389 24.33 36.46 -3.58
N VAL A 390 23.74 37.66 -3.70
CA VAL A 390 22.35 37.94 -3.30
C VAL A 390 21.37 37.09 -4.10
N GLY A 391 21.50 37.05 -5.43
CA GLY A 391 20.62 36.27 -6.30
C GLY A 391 20.65 34.77 -6.00
N ILE A 392 21.83 34.21 -5.68
CA ILE A 392 21.95 32.81 -5.25
C ILE A 392 21.28 32.60 -3.89
N PHE A 393 21.47 33.49 -2.92
CA PHE A 393 20.85 33.34 -1.61
C PHE A 393 19.31 33.35 -1.70
N GLU A 394 18.74 34.28 -2.48
CA GLU A 394 17.30 34.36 -2.73
C GLU A 394 16.77 33.10 -3.43
N LEU A 395 17.55 32.55 -4.36
CA LEU A 395 17.24 31.27 -5.01
C LEU A 395 17.18 30.14 -3.97
N ILE A 396 18.18 30.05 -3.10
CA ILE A 396 18.21 29.07 -2.02
C ILE A 396 16.99 29.25 -1.10
N GLU A 397 16.68 30.46 -0.65
CA GLU A 397 15.55 30.74 0.24
C GLU A 397 14.20 30.29 -0.36
N LYS A 398 14.01 30.57 -1.66
CA LYS A 398 12.83 30.13 -2.40
C LYS A 398 12.69 28.60 -2.44
N PHE A 399 13.81 27.88 -2.56
CA PHE A 399 13.81 26.41 -2.68
C PHE A 399 13.93 25.68 -1.35
N ALA A 400 14.47 26.29 -0.30
CA ALA A 400 14.74 25.62 0.95
C ALA A 400 13.47 25.17 1.68
N ASN A 401 12.35 25.85 1.46
CA ASN A 401 11.03 25.41 1.92
C ASN A 401 10.58 24.06 1.33
N TYR A 402 11.21 23.62 0.23
CA TYR A 402 10.81 22.48 -0.58
C TYR A 402 11.95 21.48 -0.86
N GLY A 403 13.16 21.78 -0.37
CA GLY A 403 14.32 20.94 -0.57
C GLY A 403 14.13 19.56 0.06
N PHE A 404 14.43 18.50 -0.69
CA PHE A 404 14.28 17.13 -0.24
C PHE A 404 15.62 16.51 0.19
N ASN A 405 15.61 15.59 1.14
CA ASN A 405 16.82 14.86 1.53
C ASN A 405 17.18 13.85 0.44
N LYS A 406 18.30 14.08 -0.26
CA LYS A 406 18.77 13.22 -1.35
C LYS A 406 19.07 11.82 -0.84
N ALA A 407 19.73 11.69 0.31
CA ALA A 407 20.09 10.38 0.88
C ALA A 407 18.87 9.45 1.04
N HIS A 408 17.78 9.95 1.62
CA HIS A 408 16.52 9.22 1.74
C HIS A 408 15.86 8.96 0.38
N SER A 409 15.89 9.93 -0.55
CA SER A 409 15.33 9.75 -1.91
C SER A 409 16.06 8.66 -2.68
N VAL A 410 17.39 8.61 -2.58
CA VAL A 410 18.24 7.59 -3.21
C VAL A 410 17.87 6.22 -2.67
N ALA A 411 17.86 6.05 -1.35
CA ALA A 411 17.59 4.75 -0.74
C ALA A 411 16.20 4.21 -1.12
N TYR A 412 15.16 5.05 -1.11
CA TYR A 412 13.83 4.62 -1.53
C TYR A 412 13.71 4.43 -3.04
N GLY A 413 14.50 5.17 -3.83
CA GLY A 413 14.65 4.95 -5.26
C GLY A 413 15.17 3.55 -5.59
N TYR A 414 16.11 3.02 -4.81
CA TYR A 414 16.59 1.64 -4.95
C TYR A 414 15.47 0.61 -4.72
N VAL A 415 14.69 0.75 -3.64
CA VAL A 415 13.58 -0.17 -3.35
C VAL A 415 12.52 -0.12 -4.45
N ALA A 416 12.18 1.07 -4.95
CA ALA A 416 11.28 1.23 -6.07
C ALA A 416 11.82 0.60 -7.36
N TYR A 417 13.13 0.77 -7.63
CA TYR A 417 13.79 0.14 -8.78
C TYR A 417 13.80 -1.39 -8.67
N TRP A 418 14.13 -1.94 -7.51
CA TRP A 418 14.12 -3.39 -7.28
C TRP A 418 12.75 -4.02 -7.55
N LEU A 419 11.68 -3.42 -7.05
CA LEU A 419 10.32 -3.89 -7.34
C LEU A 419 9.98 -3.76 -8.82
N ALA A 420 10.37 -2.66 -9.48
CA ALA A 420 10.15 -2.48 -10.91
C ALA A 420 10.91 -3.52 -11.74
N TYR A 421 12.14 -3.84 -11.36
CA TYR A 421 12.97 -4.86 -11.99
C TYR A 421 12.36 -6.25 -11.84
N LEU A 422 11.95 -6.61 -10.63
CA LEU A 422 11.30 -7.89 -10.36
C LEU A 422 9.98 -8.02 -11.11
N LYS A 423 9.16 -6.96 -11.19
CA LYS A 423 7.94 -6.97 -11.98
C LYS A 423 8.21 -7.13 -13.49
N ALA A 424 9.22 -6.43 -14.01
CA ALA A 424 9.55 -6.45 -15.43
C ALA A 424 10.13 -7.79 -15.90
N ASN A 425 10.85 -8.49 -15.02
CA ASN A 425 11.60 -9.69 -15.37
C ASN A 425 11.02 -11.00 -14.80
N TYR A 426 10.28 -10.92 -13.69
CA TYR A 426 9.67 -12.05 -12.96
C TYR A 426 8.22 -11.72 -12.55
N PRO A 427 7.33 -11.44 -13.52
CA PRO A 427 5.98 -10.96 -13.22
C PRO A 427 5.15 -11.99 -12.44
N LEU A 428 5.33 -13.29 -12.70
CA LEU A 428 4.53 -14.34 -12.07
C LEU A 428 4.78 -14.41 -10.56
N GLU A 429 6.05 -14.46 -10.15
CA GLU A 429 6.49 -14.41 -8.76
C GLU A 429 6.14 -13.08 -8.12
N PHE A 430 6.29 -11.96 -8.85
CA PHE A 430 5.91 -10.63 -8.38
C PHE A 430 4.44 -10.55 -7.99
N PHE A 431 3.52 -10.97 -8.87
CA PHE A 431 2.09 -10.96 -8.57
C PHE A 431 1.71 -11.97 -7.48
N SER A 432 2.40 -13.11 -7.39
CA SER A 432 2.21 -14.10 -6.32
C SER A 432 2.56 -13.53 -4.95
N ALA A 433 3.72 -12.87 -4.83
CA ALA A 433 4.15 -12.23 -3.60
C ALA A 433 3.25 -11.04 -3.22
N LEU A 434 2.84 -10.23 -4.20
CA LEU A 434 1.95 -9.09 -3.98
C LEU A 434 0.55 -9.55 -3.50
N LEU A 435 -0.02 -10.60 -4.10
CA LEU A 435 -1.28 -11.20 -3.64
C LEU A 435 -1.19 -11.74 -2.22
N SER A 436 -0.06 -12.38 -1.88
CA SER A 436 0.19 -12.91 -0.53
C SER A 436 0.24 -11.80 0.52
N ASN A 437 0.89 -10.68 0.21
CA ASN A 437 0.97 -9.53 1.11
C ASN A 437 -0.38 -8.80 1.27
N GLU A 438 -1.24 -8.85 0.24
CA GLU A 438 -2.55 -8.18 0.20
C GLU A 438 -3.73 -9.13 0.46
N GLN A 439 -3.48 -10.36 0.93
CA GLN A 439 -4.47 -11.44 0.98
C GLN A 439 -5.72 -11.13 1.83
N SER A 440 -5.61 -10.22 2.80
CA SER A 440 -6.69 -9.77 3.68
C SER A 440 -7.59 -8.68 3.08
N SER A 441 -7.20 -8.07 1.95
CA SER A 441 -7.91 -6.96 1.31
C SER A 441 -8.56 -7.40 0.00
N ASP A 442 -9.89 -7.57 0.03
CA ASP A 442 -10.66 -7.99 -1.16
C ASP A 442 -10.46 -7.02 -2.34
N SER A 443 -10.45 -5.70 -2.09
CA SER A 443 -10.22 -4.71 -3.16
C SER A 443 -8.82 -4.79 -3.77
N ASN A 444 -7.79 -5.00 -2.94
CA ASN A 444 -6.41 -5.05 -3.43
C ASN A 444 -6.15 -6.34 -4.21
N LYS A 445 -6.73 -7.48 -3.77
CA LYS A 445 -6.72 -8.73 -4.53
C LYS A 445 -7.33 -8.56 -5.91
N ILE A 446 -8.52 -7.94 -6.02
CA ILE A 446 -9.19 -7.73 -7.31
C ILE A 446 -8.29 -6.92 -8.26
N ASN A 447 -7.78 -5.78 -7.79
CA ASN A 447 -6.91 -4.92 -8.59
C ASN A 447 -5.64 -5.67 -9.02
N CYS A 448 -5.03 -6.44 -8.11
CA CYS A 448 -3.82 -7.21 -8.38
C CYS A 448 -4.06 -8.30 -9.44
N ILE A 449 -5.17 -9.03 -9.34
CA ILE A 449 -5.56 -10.04 -10.34
C ILE A 449 -5.81 -9.38 -11.70
N GLN A 450 -6.50 -8.25 -11.75
CA GLN A 450 -6.75 -7.51 -12.99
C GLN A 450 -5.45 -7.03 -13.64
N GLU A 451 -4.50 -6.53 -12.86
CA GLU A 451 -3.20 -6.11 -13.37
C GLU A 451 -2.36 -7.31 -13.83
N GLY A 452 -2.38 -8.43 -13.10
CA GLY A 452 -1.70 -9.67 -13.46
C GLY A 452 -2.18 -10.26 -14.80
N LYS A 453 -3.47 -10.09 -15.16
CA LYS A 453 -4.00 -10.54 -16.46
C LYS A 453 -3.24 -9.93 -17.65
N LYS A 454 -2.73 -8.70 -17.53
CA LYS A 454 -1.92 -8.05 -18.58
C LYS A 454 -0.60 -8.79 -18.86
N TYR A 455 -0.14 -9.56 -17.87
CA TYR A 455 1.06 -10.38 -17.91
C TYR A 455 0.76 -11.86 -18.18
N GLY A 456 -0.48 -12.21 -18.53
CA GLY A 456 -0.89 -13.59 -18.75
C GLY A 456 -1.04 -14.41 -17.46
N VAL A 457 -0.98 -13.77 -16.28
CA VAL A 457 -1.11 -14.46 -15.00
C VAL A 457 -2.55 -14.94 -14.82
N LYS A 458 -2.69 -16.23 -14.56
CA LYS A 458 -3.95 -16.87 -14.22
C LYS A 458 -3.91 -17.39 -12.78
N ILE A 459 -5.03 -17.22 -12.09
CA ILE A 459 -5.18 -17.68 -10.70
C ILE A 459 -5.94 -19.01 -10.71
N LEU A 460 -5.35 -20.04 -10.11
CA LEU A 460 -5.96 -21.35 -9.90
C LEU A 460 -6.77 -21.35 -8.59
N PRO A 461 -7.90 -22.08 -8.51
CA PRO A 461 -8.68 -22.20 -7.28
C PRO A 461 -7.86 -22.77 -6.12
N PRO A 462 -8.26 -22.52 -4.86
CA PRO A 462 -7.60 -23.17 -3.75
C PRO A 462 -7.74 -24.69 -3.84
N SER A 463 -6.82 -25.41 -3.23
CA SER A 463 -6.84 -26.88 -3.17
C SER A 463 -6.43 -27.34 -1.77
N ILE A 464 -7.18 -28.32 -1.25
CA ILE A 464 -6.89 -28.94 0.04
C ILE A 464 -5.71 -29.88 0.01
N ASN A 465 -5.12 -30.18 -1.15
CA ASN A 465 -3.83 -30.88 -1.28
C ASN A 465 -2.64 -29.97 -1.61
N TYR A 466 -2.83 -28.91 -2.40
CA TYR A 466 -1.71 -28.17 -2.98
C TYR A 466 -1.56 -26.74 -2.48
N SER A 467 -2.63 -26.07 -2.01
CA SER A 467 -2.52 -24.67 -1.55
C SER A 467 -1.71 -24.52 -0.26
N THR A 468 -1.03 -23.38 -0.13
CA THR A 468 -0.18 -23.00 1.00
C THR A 468 -0.78 -21.83 1.80
N ASP A 469 -0.04 -21.31 2.78
CA ASP A 469 -0.34 -20.08 3.52
C ASP A 469 -0.26 -18.83 2.64
N ARG A 470 0.61 -18.85 1.63
CA ARG A 470 0.78 -17.80 0.62
C ARG A 470 0.20 -18.21 -0.72
N PHE A 471 -0.06 -17.24 -1.59
CA PHE A 471 -0.25 -17.52 -3.01
C PHE A 471 1.09 -18.06 -3.52
N LYS A 472 1.05 -19.13 -4.31
CA LYS A 472 2.26 -19.78 -4.82
C LYS A 472 2.21 -19.90 -6.33
N VAL A 473 3.37 -19.81 -6.96
CA VAL A 473 3.52 -20.15 -8.37
C VAL A 473 3.40 -21.67 -8.55
N GLU A 474 2.63 -22.09 -9.54
CA GLU A 474 2.39 -23.50 -9.90
C GLU A 474 2.10 -23.60 -11.40
N ASP A 475 2.93 -24.34 -12.14
CA ASP A 475 2.77 -24.62 -13.57
C ASP A 475 2.49 -23.37 -14.43
N GLY A 476 3.22 -22.27 -14.21
CA GLY A 476 3.03 -21.01 -14.94
C GLY A 476 1.78 -20.21 -14.52
N ASN A 477 1.10 -20.62 -13.46
CA ASN A 477 -0.07 -19.97 -12.88
C ASN A 477 0.18 -19.66 -11.39
N ILE A 478 -0.81 -19.08 -10.71
CA ILE A 478 -0.75 -18.80 -9.26
C ILE A 478 -1.87 -19.55 -8.55
N ARG A 479 -1.53 -20.43 -7.63
CA ARG A 479 -2.49 -21.14 -6.78
C ARG A 479 -2.95 -20.26 -5.61
N TYR A 480 -4.26 -20.20 -5.39
CA TYR A 480 -4.87 -19.43 -4.31
C TYR A 480 -4.42 -19.92 -2.91
N SER A 481 -4.15 -18.98 -2.00
CA SER A 481 -3.76 -19.28 -0.60
C SER A 481 -4.93 -19.81 0.23
N LEU A 482 -4.69 -20.77 1.12
CA LEU A 482 -5.68 -21.20 2.12
C LEU A 482 -5.96 -20.11 3.16
N LEU A 483 -4.95 -19.33 3.57
CA LEU A 483 -5.15 -18.22 4.53
C LEU A 483 -5.83 -17.00 3.91
N ALA A 484 -5.90 -16.91 2.59
CA ALA A 484 -6.69 -15.90 1.89
C ALA A 484 -8.21 -16.19 1.90
N ILE A 485 -8.61 -17.39 2.32
CA ILE A 485 -10.02 -17.79 2.45
C ILE A 485 -10.54 -17.29 3.81
N LYS A 486 -11.68 -16.59 3.80
CA LYS A 486 -12.31 -16.13 5.05
C LYS A 486 -12.63 -17.31 5.96
N ASN A 487 -12.51 -17.09 7.27
CA ASN A 487 -12.70 -18.09 8.33
C ASN A 487 -11.63 -19.21 8.39
N VAL A 488 -10.63 -19.22 7.51
CA VAL A 488 -9.44 -20.07 7.68
C VAL A 488 -8.40 -19.31 8.52
N GLY A 489 -8.21 -19.74 9.76
CA GLY A 489 -7.19 -19.20 10.66
C GLY A 489 -5.86 -19.94 10.54
N TYR A 490 -4.77 -19.30 10.99
CA TYR A 490 -3.42 -19.89 10.96
C TYR A 490 -3.34 -21.25 11.65
N ALA A 491 -3.96 -21.41 12.82
CA ALA A 491 -3.98 -22.69 13.53
C ALA A 491 -4.67 -23.81 12.73
N GLY A 492 -5.80 -23.51 12.07
CA GLY A 492 -6.49 -24.48 11.22
C GLY A 492 -5.70 -24.84 9.97
N TYR A 493 -5.04 -23.87 9.36
CA TYR A 493 -4.12 -24.10 8.25
C TYR A 493 -2.94 -25.00 8.66
N GLN A 494 -2.30 -24.71 9.80
CA GLN A 494 -1.18 -25.51 10.31
C GLN A 494 -1.60 -26.97 10.56
N ALA A 495 -2.80 -27.18 11.12
CA ALA A 495 -3.33 -28.53 11.30
C ALA A 495 -3.49 -29.27 9.95
N ILE A 496 -4.00 -28.60 8.90
CA ILE A 496 -4.11 -29.19 7.56
C ILE A 496 -2.73 -29.57 7.02
N VAL A 497 -1.74 -28.69 7.14
CA VAL A 497 -0.39 -28.94 6.61
C VAL A 497 0.30 -30.09 7.36
N GLN A 498 0.24 -30.10 8.69
CA GLN A 498 0.80 -31.18 9.50
C GLN A 498 0.16 -32.53 9.13
N GLU A 499 -1.16 -32.55 8.93
CA GLU A 499 -1.84 -33.79 8.56
C GLU A 499 -1.44 -34.25 7.15
N ARG A 500 -1.27 -33.32 6.19
CA ARG A 500 -0.78 -33.62 4.83
C ARG A 500 0.61 -34.26 4.79
N GLU A 501 1.45 -34.09 5.81
CA GLU A 501 2.77 -34.75 5.87
C GLU A 501 2.65 -36.28 5.84
N LYS A 502 1.51 -36.83 6.26
CA LYS A 502 1.20 -38.27 6.19
C LYS A 502 0.76 -38.74 4.80
N GLY A 503 0.59 -37.81 3.85
CA GLY A 503 0.11 -38.06 2.49
C GLY A 503 -1.07 -37.16 2.11
N LEU A 504 -1.29 -37.01 0.80
CA LEU A 504 -2.41 -36.24 0.24
C LEU A 504 -3.76 -36.81 0.67
N PHE A 505 -4.76 -35.95 0.79
CA PHE A 505 -6.14 -36.34 1.02
C PHE A 505 -6.73 -36.96 -0.25
N LYS A 506 -7.38 -38.11 -0.10
CA LYS A 506 -7.94 -38.87 -1.23
C LYS A 506 -9.29 -38.34 -1.68
N ASP A 507 -10.12 -37.95 -0.72
CA ASP A 507 -11.46 -37.42 -0.93
C ASP A 507 -11.90 -36.59 0.29
N VAL A 508 -13.15 -36.10 0.25
CA VAL A 508 -13.73 -35.30 1.34
C VAL A 508 -13.90 -36.12 2.63
N PHE A 509 -14.18 -37.41 2.53
CA PHE A 509 -14.37 -38.28 3.70
C PHE A 509 -13.05 -38.52 4.43
N ASP A 510 -11.98 -38.80 3.68
CA ASP A 510 -10.61 -38.93 4.18
C ASP A 510 -10.16 -37.64 4.88
N PHE A 511 -10.42 -36.48 4.26
CA PHE A 511 -10.13 -35.19 4.90
C PHE A 511 -10.85 -35.02 6.23
N ILE A 512 -12.18 -35.18 6.26
CA ILE A 512 -12.97 -34.94 7.48
C ILE A 512 -12.60 -35.95 8.58
N SER A 513 -12.36 -37.23 8.23
CA SER A 513 -11.91 -38.26 9.16
C SER A 513 -10.54 -37.96 9.77
N ARG A 514 -9.54 -37.60 8.94
CA ARG A 514 -8.19 -37.29 9.44
C ARG A 514 -8.14 -36.02 10.27
N MET A 515 -8.96 -35.03 9.92
CA MET A 515 -9.00 -33.73 10.60
C MET A 515 -9.89 -33.68 11.85
N GLU A 516 -10.62 -34.76 12.19
CA GLU A 516 -11.57 -34.78 13.30
C GLU A 516 -10.93 -34.38 14.65
N SER A 517 -9.74 -34.93 14.92
CA SER A 517 -8.96 -34.68 16.15
C SER A 517 -8.55 -33.21 16.31
N SER A 518 -8.41 -32.49 15.20
CA SER A 518 -8.00 -31.08 15.16
C SER A 518 -9.13 -30.10 15.49
N LYS A 519 -10.38 -30.58 15.65
CA LYS A 519 -11.57 -29.77 15.98
C LYS A 519 -11.69 -28.52 15.11
N LEU A 520 -11.56 -28.69 13.79
CA LEU A 520 -11.72 -27.59 12.85
C LEU A 520 -13.09 -26.90 13.04
N ASN A 521 -13.08 -25.58 12.98
CA ASN A 521 -14.30 -24.77 13.09
C ASN A 521 -15.26 -25.10 11.93
N SER A 522 -16.54 -25.34 12.21
CA SER A 522 -17.54 -25.62 11.16
C SER A 522 -17.59 -24.54 10.08
N LYS A 523 -17.45 -23.26 10.47
CA LYS A 523 -17.36 -22.13 9.52
C LYS A 523 -16.14 -22.21 8.60
N MET A 524 -15.04 -22.78 9.10
CA MET A 524 -13.83 -22.99 8.30
C MET A 524 -14.09 -24.03 7.21
N ILE A 525 -14.71 -25.17 7.57
CA ILE A 525 -15.06 -26.23 6.63
C ILE A 525 -16.04 -25.71 5.57
N ASP A 526 -17.10 -25.02 5.98
CA ASP A 526 -18.04 -24.36 5.06
C ASP A 526 -17.32 -23.43 4.09
N SER A 527 -16.37 -22.64 4.59
CA SER A 527 -15.63 -21.70 3.76
C SER A 527 -14.68 -22.39 2.79
N LEU A 528 -14.05 -23.51 3.17
CA LEU A 528 -13.23 -24.34 2.28
C LEU A 528 -14.07 -24.95 1.15
N ILE A 529 -15.27 -25.45 1.45
CA ILE A 529 -16.22 -25.96 0.44
C ILE A 529 -16.64 -24.83 -0.50
N MET A 530 -17.11 -23.70 0.04
CA MET A 530 -17.56 -22.56 -0.75
C MET A 530 -16.45 -21.96 -1.63
N ALA A 531 -15.20 -22.02 -1.16
CA ALA A 531 -14.01 -21.57 -1.88
C ALA A 531 -13.60 -22.50 -3.03
N GLY A 532 -14.10 -23.73 -3.04
CA GLY A 532 -13.70 -24.76 -4.01
C GLY A 532 -12.43 -25.51 -3.66
N ALA A 533 -12.00 -25.51 -2.40
CA ALA A 533 -10.80 -26.23 -1.97
C ALA A 533 -10.91 -27.75 -2.17
N PHE A 534 -12.14 -28.27 -2.28
CA PHE A 534 -12.45 -29.69 -2.50
C PHE A 534 -12.85 -30.01 -3.94
N ASP A 535 -12.82 -29.03 -4.86
CA ASP A 535 -13.23 -29.25 -6.26
C ASP A 535 -12.34 -30.29 -6.97
N GLU A 536 -11.15 -30.56 -6.45
CA GLU A 536 -10.24 -31.61 -6.93
C GLU A 536 -10.77 -33.04 -6.76
N PHE A 537 -11.82 -33.24 -5.95
CA PHE A 537 -12.44 -34.55 -5.72
C PHE A 537 -13.67 -34.81 -6.60
N GLU A 538 -13.90 -33.97 -7.62
CA GLU A 538 -14.98 -34.09 -8.63
C GLU A 538 -16.42 -34.14 -8.07
N LEU A 539 -16.60 -33.85 -6.78
CA LEU A 539 -17.91 -33.65 -6.15
C LEU A 539 -18.29 -32.18 -6.18
N ASN A 540 -19.52 -31.89 -6.59
CA ASN A 540 -19.99 -30.51 -6.63
C ASN A 540 -20.19 -29.93 -5.21
N ARG A 541 -19.97 -28.63 -5.08
CA ARG A 541 -19.96 -27.93 -3.78
C ARG A 541 -21.32 -28.04 -3.06
N SER A 542 -22.44 -28.01 -3.79
CA SER A 542 -23.78 -28.14 -3.20
C SER A 542 -24.02 -29.52 -2.59
N THR A 543 -23.51 -30.58 -3.23
CA THR A 543 -23.62 -31.96 -2.75
C THR A 543 -22.80 -32.14 -1.48
N ILE A 544 -21.56 -31.66 -1.45
CA ILE A 544 -20.73 -31.74 -0.23
C ILE A 544 -21.42 -31.01 0.93
N LYS A 545 -21.89 -29.78 0.69
CA LYS A 545 -22.54 -28.94 1.71
C LYS A 545 -23.84 -29.55 2.23
N TYR A 546 -24.66 -30.13 1.36
CA TYR A 546 -25.91 -30.78 1.75
C TYR A 546 -25.67 -32.01 2.63
N ASN A 547 -24.63 -32.78 2.35
CA ASN A 547 -24.33 -34.02 3.05
C ASN A 547 -23.31 -33.83 4.19
N LEU A 548 -22.88 -32.61 4.51
CA LEU A 548 -21.77 -32.36 5.44
C LEU A 548 -21.99 -32.98 6.83
N SER A 549 -23.22 -32.93 7.35
CA SER A 549 -23.56 -33.56 8.63
C SER A 549 -23.35 -35.07 8.61
N HIS A 550 -23.76 -35.75 7.53
CA HIS A 550 -23.59 -37.19 7.36
C HIS A 550 -22.12 -37.57 7.16
N ILE A 551 -21.35 -36.74 6.46
CA ILE A 551 -19.90 -36.93 6.29
C ILE A 551 -19.19 -36.83 7.64
N MET A 552 -19.55 -35.86 8.48
CA MET A 552 -18.99 -35.70 9.83
C MET A 552 -19.37 -36.85 10.76
N GLU A 553 -20.61 -37.34 10.69
CA GLU A 553 -21.06 -38.52 11.45
C GLU A 553 -20.30 -39.79 11.04
N TYR A 554 -20.10 -40.00 9.73
CA TYR A 554 -19.28 -41.09 9.22
C TYR A 554 -17.84 -41.03 9.76
N ALA A 555 -17.21 -39.85 9.74
CA ALA A 555 -15.86 -39.67 10.27
C ALA A 555 -15.75 -40.08 11.75
N GLN A 556 -16.72 -39.68 12.58
CA GLN A 556 -16.81 -40.07 13.99
C GLN A 556 -16.91 -41.59 14.15
N LEU A 557 -17.82 -42.23 13.41
CA LEU A 557 -18.02 -43.69 13.48
C LEU A 557 -16.80 -44.47 13.01
N LYS A 558 -16.14 -44.02 11.94
CA LYS A 558 -14.90 -44.59 11.43
C LYS A 558 -13.80 -44.54 12.48
N ASN A 559 -13.61 -43.40 13.12
CA ASN A 559 -12.53 -43.21 14.09
C ASN A 559 -12.81 -43.86 15.46
N MET A 560 -14.08 -43.97 15.88
CA MET A 560 -14.44 -44.57 17.17
C MET A 560 -14.60 -46.10 17.11
N ILE A 561 -15.19 -46.63 16.03
CA ILE A 561 -15.65 -48.03 15.95
C ILE A 561 -15.00 -48.78 14.77
N GLY A 562 -14.34 -48.07 13.85
CA GLY A 562 -13.68 -48.69 12.69
C GLY A 562 -14.60 -48.99 11.51
N ILE A 563 -15.79 -48.37 11.45
CA ILE A 563 -16.72 -48.51 10.32
C ILE A 563 -16.16 -47.75 9.11
N ASP A 564 -15.77 -48.47 8.06
CA ASP A 564 -15.13 -47.88 6.87
C ASP A 564 -16.03 -47.89 5.61
N GLU A 565 -17.35 -47.85 5.80
CA GLU A 565 -18.32 -47.73 4.69
C GLU A 565 -18.83 -46.28 4.56
N PRO A 566 -18.42 -45.54 3.50
CA PRO A 566 -18.84 -44.16 3.32
C PRO A 566 -20.35 -44.06 3.05
N PRO A 567 -21.02 -42.99 3.52
CA PRO A 567 -22.45 -42.82 3.34
C PRO A 567 -22.80 -42.55 1.87
N ILE A 568 -23.95 -43.05 1.44
CA ILE A 568 -24.50 -42.74 0.12
C ILE A 568 -24.91 -41.26 0.10
N LEU A 569 -24.26 -40.47 -0.75
CA LEU A 569 -24.51 -39.03 -0.85
C LEU A 569 -25.78 -38.75 -1.64
N THR A 570 -26.59 -37.82 -1.14
CA THR A 570 -27.68 -37.23 -1.91
C THR A 570 -27.11 -36.22 -2.90
N ILE A 571 -27.20 -36.49 -4.20
CA ILE A 571 -26.69 -35.61 -5.24
C ILE A 571 -27.59 -34.38 -5.40
N VAL A 572 -27.00 -33.20 -5.19
CA VAL A 572 -27.69 -31.91 -5.35
C VAL A 572 -27.12 -31.20 -6.57
N LYS A 573 -27.99 -30.71 -7.47
CA LYS A 573 -27.56 -29.92 -8.62
C LYS A 573 -27.15 -28.52 -8.20
N ASP A 574 -26.00 -28.06 -8.66
CA ASP A 574 -25.52 -26.71 -8.38
C ASP A 574 -26.43 -25.62 -8.98
N ASN A 575 -26.82 -24.66 -8.15
CA ASN A 575 -27.22 -23.35 -8.64
C ASN A 575 -25.95 -22.52 -8.85
N ARG A 576 -25.53 -22.40 -10.12
CA ARG A 576 -24.24 -21.79 -10.46
C ARG A 576 -24.12 -20.32 -10.01
N MET A 577 -25.20 -19.54 -10.04
CA MET A 577 -25.21 -18.17 -9.51
C MET A 577 -24.97 -18.14 -8.00
N LYS A 578 -25.63 -19.05 -7.26
CA LYS A 578 -25.43 -19.19 -5.82
C LYS A 578 -23.98 -19.59 -5.50
N VAL A 579 -23.42 -20.55 -6.23
CA VAL A 579 -22.02 -20.98 -6.04
C VAL A 579 -21.05 -19.81 -6.24
N LEU A 580 -21.25 -18.97 -7.26
CA LEU A 580 -20.41 -17.79 -7.49
C LEU A 580 -20.54 -16.74 -6.37
N GLU A 581 -21.74 -16.55 -5.82
CA GLU A 581 -21.96 -15.66 -4.68
C GLU A 581 -21.29 -16.17 -3.41
N GLU A 582 -21.38 -17.48 -3.16
CA GLU A 582 -20.71 -18.16 -2.06
C GLU A 582 -19.18 -18.08 -2.22
N GLU A 583 -18.66 -18.29 -3.43
CA GLU A 583 -17.24 -18.15 -3.75
C GLU A 583 -16.75 -16.72 -3.46
N LYS A 584 -17.44 -15.69 -3.96
CA LYS A 584 -17.08 -14.29 -3.66
C LYS A 584 -17.19 -13.97 -2.18
N LEU A 585 -18.15 -14.56 -1.47
CA LEU A 585 -18.31 -14.32 -0.04
C LEU A 585 -17.02 -14.68 0.71
N VAL A 586 -16.45 -15.84 0.40
CA VAL A 586 -15.32 -16.42 1.15
C VAL A 586 -13.94 -16.10 0.56
N LEU A 587 -13.82 -15.97 -0.76
CA LEU A 587 -12.59 -15.57 -1.45
C LEU A 587 -12.44 -14.05 -1.58
N GLY A 588 -13.56 -13.31 -1.50
CA GLY A 588 -13.61 -11.88 -1.80
C GLY A 588 -13.65 -11.54 -3.29
N VAL A 589 -13.43 -12.53 -4.16
CA VAL A 589 -13.33 -12.38 -5.62
C VAL A 589 -14.10 -13.48 -6.33
N TYR A 590 -14.57 -13.21 -7.54
CA TYR A 590 -15.08 -14.26 -8.44
C TYR A 590 -13.89 -14.86 -9.20
N LEU A 591 -13.57 -16.11 -8.92
CA LEU A 591 -12.39 -16.79 -9.46
C LEU A 591 -12.77 -17.73 -10.60
N SER A 592 -13.81 -18.55 -10.41
CA SER A 592 -14.24 -19.52 -11.41
C SER A 592 -14.92 -18.86 -12.61
N MET A 593 -15.81 -17.89 -12.36
CA MET A 593 -16.51 -17.12 -13.40
C MET A 593 -17.12 -15.85 -12.82
N HIS A 594 -17.12 -14.75 -13.57
CA HIS A 594 -17.85 -13.56 -13.16
C HIS A 594 -19.37 -13.74 -13.39
N PRO A 595 -20.26 -13.24 -12.51
CA PRO A 595 -21.72 -13.38 -12.69
C PRO A 595 -22.23 -12.82 -14.02
N ILE A 596 -21.62 -11.73 -14.51
CA ILE A 596 -21.98 -11.15 -15.81
C ILE A 596 -21.69 -12.13 -16.95
N ALA A 597 -20.54 -12.82 -16.93
CA ALA A 597 -20.20 -13.83 -17.93
C ALA A 597 -21.22 -14.98 -17.95
N LEU A 598 -21.68 -15.41 -16.77
CA LEU A 598 -22.73 -16.43 -16.66
C LEU A 598 -24.08 -15.93 -17.22
N ILE A 599 -24.46 -14.68 -16.93
CA ILE A 599 -25.66 -14.07 -17.52
C ILE A 599 -25.54 -13.99 -19.04
N LYS A 600 -24.37 -13.57 -19.57
CA LYS A 600 -24.12 -13.54 -21.02
C LYS A 600 -24.34 -14.91 -21.66
N GLN A 601 -23.84 -15.99 -21.06
CA GLN A 601 -24.04 -17.36 -21.53
C GLN A 601 -25.51 -17.78 -21.55
N ASN A 602 -26.30 -17.39 -20.54
CA ASN A 602 -27.71 -17.77 -20.44
C ASN A 602 -28.63 -16.99 -21.39
N LEU A 603 -28.21 -15.82 -21.87
CA LEU A 603 -29.05 -14.96 -22.71
C LEU A 603 -29.12 -15.42 -24.18
N ASN A 604 -28.25 -16.32 -24.65
CA ASN A 604 -28.22 -16.80 -26.05
C ASN A 604 -28.27 -15.67 -27.11
N LEU A 605 -27.67 -14.52 -26.80
CA LEU A 605 -27.57 -13.37 -27.70
C LEU A 605 -26.09 -13.12 -28.06
N LYS A 606 -25.85 -12.49 -29.21
CA LYS A 606 -24.51 -12.01 -29.57
C LYS A 606 -24.17 -10.79 -28.72
N ILE A 607 -23.57 -11.03 -27.56
CA ILE A 607 -23.15 -10.00 -26.62
C ILE A 607 -21.66 -9.73 -26.81
N ILE A 608 -21.30 -8.48 -27.06
CA ILE A 608 -19.90 -8.04 -27.19
C ILE A 608 -19.38 -7.69 -25.79
N SER A 609 -18.17 -8.15 -25.47
CA SER A 609 -17.50 -7.80 -24.21
C SER A 609 -16.87 -6.41 -24.28
N VAL A 610 -16.76 -5.73 -23.14
CA VAL A 610 -16.23 -4.37 -23.07
C VAL A 610 -14.83 -4.26 -23.67
N SER A 611 -13.96 -5.26 -23.45
CA SER A 611 -12.62 -5.31 -24.04
C SER A 611 -12.60 -5.30 -25.57
N GLU A 612 -13.66 -5.76 -26.23
CA GLU A 612 -13.75 -5.88 -27.69
C GLU A 612 -14.40 -4.66 -28.37
N LEU A 613 -14.87 -3.69 -27.59
CA LEU A 613 -15.57 -2.53 -28.14
C LEU A 613 -14.69 -1.67 -29.05
N HIS A 614 -13.37 -1.68 -28.86
CA HIS A 614 -12.41 -1.01 -29.75
C HIS A 614 -12.48 -1.50 -31.20
N ASN A 615 -12.85 -2.77 -31.43
CA ASN A 615 -13.02 -3.34 -32.77
C ASN A 615 -14.38 -3.02 -33.41
N ASN A 616 -15.24 -2.33 -32.66
CA ASN A 616 -16.63 -2.07 -33.01
C ASN A 616 -16.96 -0.57 -33.00
N ILE A 617 -15.96 0.29 -33.16
CA ILE A 617 -16.16 1.75 -33.29
C ILE A 617 -17.16 2.04 -34.42
N ASP A 618 -18.09 2.95 -34.13
CA ASP A 618 -19.21 3.37 -34.98
C ASP A 618 -20.26 2.29 -35.29
N LYS A 619 -20.13 1.08 -34.74
CA LYS A 619 -21.14 0.01 -34.88
C LYS A 619 -22.12 0.01 -33.70
N TYR A 620 -23.32 -0.50 -33.97
CA TYR A 620 -24.30 -0.84 -32.94
C TYR A 620 -23.92 -2.19 -32.31
N VAL A 621 -23.95 -2.22 -30.98
CA VAL A 621 -23.54 -3.37 -30.18
C VAL A 621 -24.54 -3.62 -29.06
N THR A 622 -24.64 -4.88 -28.67
CA THR A 622 -25.35 -5.31 -27.47
C THR A 622 -24.32 -5.75 -26.44
N ILE A 623 -24.37 -5.18 -25.24
CA ILE A 623 -23.46 -5.51 -24.13
C ILE A 623 -24.26 -5.85 -22.87
N VAL A 624 -23.65 -6.58 -21.94
CA VAL A 624 -24.17 -6.73 -20.58
C VAL A 624 -23.16 -6.11 -19.63
N MET A 625 -23.59 -5.16 -18.80
CA MET A 625 -22.73 -4.48 -17.84
C MET A 625 -23.45 -4.21 -16.52
N ALA A 626 -22.69 -4.24 -15.42
CA ALA A 626 -23.14 -3.74 -14.13
C ALA A 626 -22.97 -2.21 -14.07
N ILE A 627 -24.01 -1.50 -13.65
CA ILE A 627 -24.00 -0.04 -13.58
C ILE A 627 -23.26 0.41 -12.32
N SER A 628 -22.12 1.09 -12.48
CA SER A 628 -21.29 1.57 -11.37
C SER A 628 -21.63 3.01 -10.97
N ARG A 629 -22.06 3.84 -11.92
CA ARG A 629 -22.45 5.24 -11.70
C ARG A 629 -23.53 5.69 -12.67
N VAL A 630 -24.41 6.55 -12.18
CA VAL A 630 -25.43 7.24 -12.98
C VAL A 630 -25.38 8.71 -12.58
N LYS A 631 -25.13 9.61 -13.54
CA LYS A 631 -25.07 11.06 -13.33
C LYS A 631 -25.99 11.76 -14.31
N ALA A 632 -27.19 12.09 -13.84
CA ALA A 632 -28.12 12.95 -14.57
C ALA A 632 -27.57 14.39 -14.64
N ILE A 633 -27.71 15.00 -15.81
CA ILE A 633 -27.42 16.42 -16.05
C ILE A 633 -28.51 17.01 -16.95
N VAL A 634 -28.65 18.33 -16.93
CA VAL A 634 -29.54 19.05 -17.85
C VAL A 634 -28.70 19.58 -19.00
N ASP A 635 -29.13 19.34 -20.23
CA ASP A 635 -28.45 19.83 -21.43
C ASP A 635 -28.71 21.32 -21.69
N LYS A 636 -28.07 21.89 -22.71
CA LYS A 636 -28.23 23.31 -23.08
C LYS A 636 -29.66 23.68 -23.53
N LYS A 637 -30.51 22.70 -23.85
CA LYS A 637 -31.91 22.87 -24.27
C LYS A 637 -32.89 22.64 -23.12
N GLY A 638 -32.41 22.44 -21.89
CA GLY A 638 -33.23 22.24 -20.71
C GLY A 638 -33.74 20.80 -20.54
N GLN A 639 -33.24 19.84 -21.33
CA GLN A 639 -33.69 18.44 -21.27
C GLN A 639 -32.73 17.58 -20.42
N GLU A 640 -33.26 16.65 -19.64
CA GLU A 640 -32.44 15.75 -18.81
C GLU A 640 -31.75 14.69 -19.68
N MET A 641 -30.43 14.61 -19.61
CA MET A 641 -29.61 13.52 -20.16
C MET A 641 -28.75 12.88 -19.05
N CYS A 642 -28.08 11.77 -19.33
CA CYS A 642 -27.33 11.05 -18.30
C CYS A 642 -25.99 10.50 -18.79
N PHE A 643 -24.96 10.62 -17.94
CA PHE A 643 -23.73 9.83 -18.06
C PHE A 643 -23.83 8.57 -17.18
N VAL A 644 -23.46 7.43 -17.73
CA VAL A 644 -23.55 6.13 -17.07
C VAL A 644 -22.19 5.46 -17.15
N ASP A 645 -21.60 5.11 -16.01
CA ASP A 645 -20.36 4.34 -15.98
C ASP A 645 -20.73 2.91 -15.57
N GLY A 646 -20.02 1.92 -16.07
CA GLY A 646 -20.14 0.56 -15.58
C GLY A 646 -19.14 -0.39 -16.20
N TYR A 647 -19.31 -1.69 -15.93
CA TYR A 647 -18.28 -2.68 -16.21
C TYR A 647 -18.84 -4.06 -16.49
N ASP A 648 -18.05 -4.87 -17.19
CA ASP A 648 -18.23 -6.31 -17.29
C ASP A 648 -16.98 -7.05 -16.74
N GLU A 649 -16.87 -8.36 -16.98
CA GLU A 649 -15.73 -9.16 -16.54
C GLU A 649 -14.40 -8.87 -17.27
N THR A 650 -14.46 -8.08 -18.34
CA THR A 650 -13.35 -7.76 -19.25
C THR A 650 -12.86 -6.32 -19.14
N GLY A 651 -13.70 -5.39 -18.67
CA GLY A 651 -13.29 -3.99 -18.48
C GLY A 651 -14.41 -3.05 -18.03
N GLU A 652 -14.06 -1.76 -17.94
CA GLU A 652 -14.99 -0.67 -17.64
C GLU A 652 -15.27 0.16 -18.89
N ILE A 653 -16.46 0.75 -18.97
CA ILE A 653 -16.88 1.62 -20.07
C ILE A 653 -17.75 2.77 -19.57
N ASP A 654 -17.53 3.93 -20.18
CA ASP A 654 -18.36 5.12 -19.98
C ASP A 654 -19.42 5.21 -21.06
N GLY A 655 -20.61 5.60 -20.66
CA GLY A 655 -21.80 5.69 -21.49
C GLY A 655 -22.48 7.03 -21.39
N VAL A 656 -23.20 7.39 -22.45
CA VAL A 656 -24.06 8.57 -22.50
C VAL A 656 -25.45 8.18 -23.00
N VAL A 657 -26.47 8.65 -22.28
CA VAL A 657 -27.88 8.52 -22.65
C VAL A 657 -28.38 9.92 -22.96
N PHE A 658 -28.72 10.19 -24.22
CA PHE A 658 -29.28 11.49 -24.61
C PHE A 658 -30.73 11.64 -24.14
N ALA A 659 -31.21 12.89 -24.10
CA ALA A 659 -32.48 13.22 -23.48
C ALA A 659 -33.68 12.44 -23.99
N ASN A 660 -33.77 12.24 -25.31
CA ASN A 660 -34.85 11.47 -25.94
C ASN A 660 -34.97 10.03 -25.39
N ASN A 661 -33.84 9.41 -25.01
CA ASN A 661 -33.80 8.05 -24.48
C ASN A 661 -33.80 8.02 -22.95
N TYR A 662 -33.32 9.07 -22.28
CA TYR A 662 -33.20 9.06 -20.83
C TYR A 662 -34.56 9.03 -20.12
N GLN A 663 -35.59 9.67 -20.69
CA GLN A 663 -36.94 9.68 -20.11
C GLN A 663 -37.49 8.26 -19.88
N THR A 664 -37.20 7.32 -20.77
CA THR A 664 -37.68 5.93 -20.66
C THR A 664 -36.72 5.04 -19.87
N LEU A 665 -35.42 5.33 -19.91
CA LEU A 665 -34.38 4.51 -19.26
C LEU A 665 -34.07 4.89 -17.80
N LYS A 666 -34.59 6.03 -17.31
CA LYS A 666 -34.33 6.56 -15.96
C LYS A 666 -34.59 5.55 -14.83
N ASN A 667 -35.61 4.71 -14.97
CA ASN A 667 -35.98 3.71 -13.97
C ASN A 667 -35.24 2.37 -14.12
N VAL A 668 -34.57 2.16 -15.24
CA VAL A 668 -33.81 0.92 -15.53
C VAL A 668 -32.34 1.10 -15.17
N LEU A 669 -31.79 2.28 -15.42
CA LEU A 669 -30.40 2.60 -15.16
C LEU A 669 -30.22 3.00 -13.69
N VAL A 670 -30.15 1.98 -12.83
CA VAL A 670 -29.92 2.14 -11.39
C VAL A 670 -28.55 1.59 -11.03
N ARG A 671 -27.81 2.34 -10.20
CA ARG A 671 -26.50 1.91 -9.71
C ARG A 671 -26.60 0.57 -8.98
N GLY A 672 -25.78 -0.39 -9.39
CA GLY A 672 -25.72 -1.75 -8.83
C GLY A 672 -26.47 -2.80 -9.65
N ASP A 673 -27.41 -2.39 -10.50
CA ASP A 673 -28.14 -3.31 -11.37
C ASP A 673 -27.27 -3.79 -12.53
N ILE A 674 -27.57 -4.99 -13.03
CA ILE A 674 -26.95 -5.53 -14.25
C ILE A 674 -27.95 -5.37 -15.38
N CYS A 675 -27.53 -4.68 -16.44
CA CYS A 675 -28.38 -4.35 -17.56
C CYS A 675 -27.82 -4.92 -18.86
N LEU A 676 -28.72 -5.44 -19.68
CA LEU A 676 -28.49 -5.64 -21.12
C LEU A 676 -28.68 -4.28 -21.79
N ILE A 677 -27.66 -3.81 -22.50
CA ILE A 677 -27.60 -2.48 -23.09
C ILE A 677 -27.38 -2.59 -24.59
N GLU A 678 -28.17 -1.84 -25.36
CA GLU A 678 -27.97 -1.66 -26.79
C GLU A 678 -27.55 -0.22 -27.05
N GLY A 679 -26.42 -0.07 -27.75
CA GLY A 679 -25.81 1.22 -27.96
C GLY A 679 -24.88 1.25 -29.16
N GLN A 680 -24.43 2.44 -29.54
CA GLN A 680 -23.40 2.63 -30.56
C GLN A 680 -22.07 3.00 -29.90
N VAL A 681 -21.01 2.31 -30.30
CA VAL A 681 -19.65 2.62 -29.81
C VAL A 681 -19.14 3.89 -30.49
N LYS A 682 -18.61 4.82 -29.71
CA LYS A 682 -17.99 6.05 -30.19
C LYS A 682 -16.61 6.24 -29.59
N PHE A 683 -15.68 6.73 -30.40
CA PHE A 683 -14.35 7.13 -29.98
C PHE A 683 -14.17 8.62 -30.25
N ARG A 684 -13.86 9.40 -29.21
CA ARG A 684 -13.43 10.80 -29.32
C ARG A 684 -12.05 10.94 -28.68
N ASP A 685 -12.02 11.15 -27.37
CA ASP A 685 -10.78 11.18 -26.57
C ASP A 685 -10.56 9.85 -25.83
N LYS A 686 -11.65 9.14 -25.55
CA LYS A 686 -11.71 7.80 -24.98
C LYS A 686 -12.86 7.02 -25.59
N LEU A 687 -12.85 5.71 -25.41
CA LEU A 687 -13.95 4.86 -25.85
C LEU A 687 -15.19 5.14 -25.01
N SER A 688 -16.36 5.24 -25.65
CA SER A 688 -17.63 5.52 -24.98
C SER A 688 -18.80 4.84 -25.70
N LEU A 689 -19.89 4.61 -24.99
CA LEU A 689 -21.11 4.01 -25.52
C LEU A 689 -22.27 5.02 -25.54
N VAL A 690 -22.85 5.28 -26.71
CA VAL A 690 -24.14 5.99 -26.80
C VAL A 690 -25.26 4.98 -26.59
N ILE A 691 -25.97 5.07 -25.47
CA ILE A 691 -26.97 4.09 -25.04
C ILE A 691 -28.34 4.47 -25.59
N TYR A 692 -28.97 3.54 -26.31
CA TYR A 692 -30.31 3.72 -26.88
C TYR A 692 -31.38 2.93 -26.14
N GLN A 693 -31.06 1.70 -25.73
CA GLN A 693 -31.96 0.84 -24.95
C GLN A 693 -31.21 0.18 -23.79
N ALA A 694 -31.92 -0.05 -22.69
CA ALA A 694 -31.43 -0.85 -21.59
C ALA A 694 -32.57 -1.68 -20.99
N LYS A 695 -32.27 -2.92 -20.62
CA LYS A 695 -33.17 -3.82 -19.92
C LYS A 695 -32.46 -4.42 -18.71
N LYS A 696 -33.07 -4.32 -17.54
CA LYS A 696 -32.57 -4.96 -16.33
C LYS A 696 -32.60 -6.49 -16.50
N VAL A 697 -31.45 -7.12 -16.31
CA VAL A 697 -31.29 -8.58 -16.29
C VAL A 697 -31.01 -9.12 -14.89
N ARG A 698 -30.57 -8.25 -13.95
CA ARG A 698 -30.51 -8.55 -12.53
C ARG A 698 -30.62 -7.29 -11.68
#